data_AF-A0A7R9F6L3-F1
#
_entry.id   AF-A0A7R9F6L3-F1
#
_cell.length_a   1.000
_cell.length_b   1.000
_cell.length_c   1.000
_cell.angle_alpha   90.00
_cell.angle_beta   90.00
_cell.angle_gamma   90.00
#
_symmetry.space_group_name_H-M   'P 1'
#
loop_
_entity.id
_entity.type
_entity.pdbx_description
1 polymer ?
#
loop_
_entity_poly.entity_id
_entity_poly.type
_entity_poly.pdbx_seq_one_letter_code
_entity_poly.pdbx_strand_id
1 'polypeptide(L)'
;MSLQIGVNGYPFIVSNNGYILIHPDLRPVYQGFLKDNYNSVDFCEVELLDDGRGPREFSPEILQLRESLVNHTTGSTLGLKIRYHYDDMKRVASEKHNYYYAPLTGTPFTMGIALPEGYGDFTIKVVDTIKTFQQKGINIADYFTGNNWKIHPEWLYCKYHHAAHRTFSSLEEELLHFLEKMSSPDWKWSEQYEPLQEEVEPDTWTYLNSNDSINCKKKDIPEGEYYCDKDLLQLLVFDAQITDPVFRDERWIFRNKEEQELLENYNVTLRFVATQSGLTRWEHVQENEDSVIKGAEFGDLHKHTIEEAWYKSAVLQHEIEKDSFVFSVPFGAGDRDDILVTGSHAIFPRDGGLEAPGSVVGLQFHHSKMRSRFLSITSKIHVREGCPTCTDTCGSEEWECYVIDNNGYVVISENLNDTGRFFGEIEGAVMEAMKIEKIFRKIPIWDYQALRLDEVIKITSAASILMTPLYHLGWLVQWVIGEMIWLLYQTSLLAGGWSSASPSLPVEVIYEDYELGEEFEEDSSKEERERMEEKLSKMPNVTFIVYNESTPCDQKAFLYMLQQNLLPRDGVYKKNASHCSRPFHLRHIPYSNLVLVVVETLYPTCYRRLSVAPMEVYYNYSKYPCQKVQLNELPRRKRMGCFSDHPQEVDIKMCGDGNVAFLSLAALFLSSLVLTTVQVLGH
;
A
#
# COMPACT_ATOMS: atom_id res chain seq x y z
N MET A 1 -7.00 7.12 10.82
CA MET A 1 -6.44 6.71 12.13
C MET A 1 -7.14 7.50 13.24
N SER A 2 -7.34 6.96 14.45
CA SER A 2 -7.93 7.74 15.56
C SER A 2 -6.82 8.38 16.39
N LEU A 3 -6.88 9.69 16.58
CA LEU A 3 -5.93 10.49 17.38
C LEU A 3 -5.62 9.85 18.74
N GLN A 4 -6.64 9.31 19.41
CA GLN A 4 -6.52 8.82 20.79
C GLN A 4 -5.63 7.57 20.93
N ILE A 5 -5.38 6.85 19.82
CA ILE A 5 -4.63 5.59 19.82
C ILE A 5 -3.11 5.85 19.68
N GLY A 6 -2.72 7.05 19.24
CA GLY A 6 -1.31 7.43 19.07
C GLY A 6 -0.66 6.85 17.83
N VAL A 7 0.66 6.99 17.73
CA VAL A 7 1.47 6.55 16.58
C VAL A 7 1.65 5.04 16.64
N ASN A 8 1.68 4.37 15.48
CA ASN A 8 1.77 2.91 15.32
C ASN A 8 0.64 2.07 15.95
N GLY A 9 -0.22 2.66 16.78
CA GLY A 9 -1.44 2.02 17.27
C GLY A 9 -2.61 2.21 16.29
N TYR A 10 -3.45 1.20 16.11
CA TYR A 10 -4.55 1.27 15.14
C TYR A 10 -5.77 0.47 15.56
N PRO A 11 -6.98 0.90 15.16
CA PRO A 11 -8.18 0.11 15.28
C PRO A 11 -8.30 -0.84 14.08
N PHE A 12 -8.95 -1.98 14.30
CA PHE A 12 -9.30 -2.92 13.24
C PHE A 12 -10.68 -3.53 13.49
N ILE A 13 -11.34 -3.96 12.42
CA ILE A 13 -12.63 -4.64 12.49
C ILE A 13 -12.56 -5.93 11.70
N VAL A 14 -12.99 -7.02 12.33
CA VAL A 14 -12.99 -8.38 11.76
C VAL A 14 -14.40 -8.94 11.73
N SER A 15 -14.73 -9.64 10.64
CA SER A 15 -15.99 -10.35 10.46
C SER A 15 -16.03 -11.69 11.18
N ASN A 16 -17.21 -12.29 11.31
CA ASN A 16 -17.41 -13.65 11.81
C ASN A 16 -16.71 -14.76 10.99
N ASN A 17 -16.12 -14.43 9.84
CA ASN A 17 -15.32 -15.34 9.03
C ASN A 17 -13.80 -15.15 9.21
N GLY A 18 -13.36 -14.09 9.91
CA GLY A 18 -11.95 -13.71 10.04
C GLY A 18 -11.46 -12.70 8.99
N TYR A 19 -12.33 -12.27 8.06
CA TYR A 19 -11.99 -11.23 7.09
C TYR A 19 -11.98 -9.84 7.71
N ILE A 20 -11.03 -9.03 7.28
CA ILE A 20 -10.86 -7.66 7.72
C ILE A 20 -11.85 -6.74 6.99
N LEU A 21 -12.50 -5.87 7.74
CA LEU A 21 -13.29 -4.75 7.21
C LEU A 21 -12.51 -3.44 7.27
N ILE A 22 -11.78 -3.21 8.36
CA ILE A 22 -10.96 -2.00 8.58
C ILE A 22 -9.61 -2.45 9.15
N HIS A 23 -8.52 -2.01 8.53
CA HIS A 23 -7.14 -2.14 9.01
C HIS A 23 -6.25 -1.18 8.20
N PRO A 24 -5.19 -0.57 8.77
CA PRO A 24 -4.28 0.32 8.03
C PRO A 24 -3.69 -0.29 6.74
N ASP A 25 -3.25 -1.54 6.83
CA ASP A 25 -2.67 -2.26 5.69
C ASP A 25 -3.69 -2.90 4.73
N LEU A 26 -5.00 -2.69 4.94
CA LEU A 26 -6.01 -3.12 3.96
C LEU A 26 -6.04 -2.11 2.81
N ARG A 27 -5.65 -2.56 1.60
CA ARG A 27 -5.50 -1.73 0.40
C ARG A 27 -6.47 -2.20 -0.70
N PRO A 28 -7.76 -1.87 -0.61
CA PRO A 28 -8.79 -2.36 -1.53
C PRO A 28 -8.77 -1.66 -2.89
N VAL A 29 -8.15 -0.49 -3.00
CA VAL A 29 -8.13 0.33 -4.22
C VAL A 29 -6.70 0.43 -4.76
N TYR A 30 -6.56 0.36 -6.08
CA TYR A 30 -5.33 0.64 -6.82
C TYR A 30 -5.64 1.56 -7.99
N GLN A 31 -4.98 2.72 -8.06
CA GLN A 31 -5.17 3.71 -9.13
C GLN A 31 -6.65 4.09 -9.38
N GLY A 32 -7.47 4.12 -8.32
CA GLY A 32 -8.90 4.41 -8.39
C GLY A 32 -9.80 3.22 -8.73
N PHE A 33 -9.24 2.05 -9.04
CA PHE A 33 -9.98 0.81 -9.29
C PHE A 33 -10.00 -0.10 -8.06
N LEU A 34 -11.13 -0.76 -7.79
CA LEU A 34 -11.21 -1.78 -6.75
C LEU A 34 -10.44 -3.02 -7.19
N LYS A 35 -9.57 -3.54 -6.33
CA LYS A 35 -8.84 -4.78 -6.56
C LYS A 35 -9.78 -5.97 -6.48
N ASP A 36 -9.56 -6.98 -7.31
CA ASP A 36 -10.28 -8.24 -7.16
C ASP A 36 -9.97 -8.90 -5.81
N ASN A 37 -10.97 -9.56 -5.22
CA ASN A 37 -10.84 -10.30 -3.94
C ASN A 37 -10.47 -9.45 -2.70
N TYR A 38 -10.55 -8.11 -2.77
CA TYR A 38 -10.25 -7.22 -1.63
C TYR A 38 -11.07 -7.53 -0.35
N ASN A 39 -12.27 -8.10 -0.53
CA ASN A 39 -13.19 -8.47 0.54
C ASN A 39 -12.87 -9.82 1.21
N SER A 40 -11.84 -10.53 0.74
CA SER A 40 -11.47 -11.87 1.19
C SER A 40 -10.14 -11.93 1.93
N VAL A 41 -9.58 -10.77 2.29
CA VAL A 41 -8.31 -10.65 3.02
C VAL A 41 -8.54 -11.03 4.49
N ASP A 42 -7.85 -12.06 4.97
CA ASP A 42 -7.96 -12.55 6.35
C ASP A 42 -7.08 -11.73 7.31
N PHE A 43 -7.50 -11.64 8.58
CA PHE A 43 -6.74 -11.01 9.65
C PHE A 43 -5.29 -11.54 9.74
N CYS A 44 -5.10 -12.86 9.63
CA CYS A 44 -3.79 -13.48 9.69
C CYS A 44 -2.89 -13.20 8.46
N GLU A 45 -3.46 -12.75 7.33
CA GLU A 45 -2.68 -12.39 6.15
C GLU A 45 -2.06 -10.99 6.27
N VAL A 46 -2.61 -10.14 7.12
CA VAL A 46 -2.13 -8.76 7.31
C VAL A 46 -1.28 -8.62 8.57
N GLU A 47 -1.70 -9.25 9.67
CA GLU A 47 -0.99 -9.20 10.95
C GLU A 47 0.14 -10.23 10.97
N LEU A 48 1.33 -9.81 10.54
CA LEU A 48 2.49 -10.69 10.41
C LEU A 48 3.26 -10.78 11.73
N LEU A 49 3.27 -11.95 12.36
CA LEU A 49 4.14 -12.23 13.50
C LEU A 49 5.62 -12.32 13.10
N ASP A 50 6.50 -11.92 14.02
CA ASP A 50 7.96 -12.01 13.87
C ASP A 50 8.51 -13.33 14.42
N ASP A 51 8.01 -14.45 13.88
CA ASP A 51 8.35 -15.83 14.30
C ASP A 51 9.18 -16.60 13.25
N GLY A 52 9.43 -15.99 12.09
CA GLY A 52 10.23 -16.57 11.02
C GLY A 52 9.52 -17.63 10.18
N ARG A 53 8.21 -17.85 10.37
CA ARG A 53 7.43 -18.82 9.58
C ARG A 53 7.25 -18.42 8.12
N GLY A 54 6.92 -19.42 7.30
CA GLY A 54 6.69 -19.31 5.88
C GLY A 54 5.40 -18.57 5.50
N PRO A 55 5.08 -18.49 4.20
CA PRO A 55 3.86 -17.86 3.72
C PRO A 55 2.64 -18.68 4.17
N ARG A 56 1.61 -18.00 4.69
CA ARG A 56 0.36 -18.58 5.23
C ARG A 56 0.54 -19.70 6.27
N GLU A 57 1.71 -19.78 6.90
CA GLU A 57 1.99 -20.65 8.04
C GLU A 57 1.83 -19.86 9.35
N PHE A 58 0.61 -19.79 9.86
CA PHE A 58 0.31 -18.95 11.01
C PHE A 58 0.72 -19.59 12.34
N SER A 59 1.24 -18.77 13.28
CA SER A 59 1.56 -19.22 14.63
C SER A 59 0.30 -19.53 15.45
N PRO A 60 0.34 -20.46 16.43
CA PRO A 60 -0.77 -20.66 17.36
C PRO A 60 -1.20 -19.36 18.08
N GLU A 61 -0.29 -18.42 18.37
CA GLU A 61 -0.68 -17.19 19.08
C GLU A 61 -1.62 -16.30 18.25
N ILE A 62 -1.33 -16.07 16.96
CA ILE A 62 -2.19 -15.27 16.08
C ILE A 62 -3.49 -16.01 15.77
N LEU A 63 -3.44 -17.34 15.66
CA LEU A 63 -4.63 -18.17 15.45
C LEU A 63 -5.57 -18.12 16.66
N GLN A 64 -5.03 -18.11 17.88
CA GLN A 64 -5.82 -17.95 19.10
C GLN A 64 -6.47 -16.56 19.20
N LEU A 65 -5.73 -15.50 18.83
CA LEU A 65 -6.29 -14.16 18.74
C LEU A 65 -7.43 -14.13 17.71
N ARG A 66 -7.19 -14.65 16.50
CA ARG A 66 -8.20 -14.73 15.44
C ARG A 66 -9.42 -15.54 15.85
N GLU A 67 -9.24 -16.67 16.53
CA GLU A 67 -10.35 -17.49 17.04
C GLU A 67 -11.20 -16.70 18.05
N SER A 68 -10.57 -15.95 18.94
CA SER A 68 -11.25 -15.09 19.91
C SER A 68 -12.07 -13.99 19.21
N LEU A 69 -11.49 -13.37 18.17
CA LEU A 69 -12.19 -12.39 17.33
C LEU A 69 -13.41 -13.01 16.63
N VAL A 70 -13.27 -14.20 16.03
CA VAL A 70 -14.36 -14.89 15.31
C VAL A 70 -15.46 -15.37 16.27
N ASN A 71 -15.08 -15.82 17.46
CA ASN A 71 -16.01 -16.30 18.49
C ASN A 71 -16.71 -15.18 19.25
N HIS A 72 -16.42 -13.91 18.91
CA HIS A 72 -17.03 -12.73 19.54
C HIS A 72 -16.79 -12.70 21.07
N THR A 73 -15.59 -13.08 21.50
CA THR A 73 -15.21 -12.94 22.91
C THR A 73 -14.69 -11.53 23.17
N THR A 74 -14.87 -11.04 24.41
CA THR A 74 -14.19 -9.83 24.88
C THR A 74 -12.93 -10.25 25.61
N GLY A 75 -11.80 -9.64 25.27
CA GLY A 75 -10.53 -10.00 25.88
C GLY A 75 -9.37 -9.12 25.44
N SER A 76 -8.18 -9.53 25.88
CA SER A 76 -6.92 -8.93 25.46
C SER A 76 -5.87 -10.01 25.22
N THR A 77 -4.90 -9.70 24.36
CA THR A 77 -3.75 -10.54 24.07
C THR A 77 -2.53 -9.62 24.03
N LEU A 78 -1.62 -9.82 24.99
CA LEU A 78 -0.55 -8.87 25.28
C LEU A 78 0.79 -9.39 24.74
N GLY A 79 1.67 -8.46 24.35
CA GLY A 79 3.06 -8.73 24.01
C GLY A 79 3.28 -9.55 22.75
N LEU A 80 2.37 -9.50 21.77
CA LEU A 80 2.55 -10.16 20.49
C LEU A 80 3.61 -9.43 19.67
N LYS A 81 4.70 -10.12 19.34
CA LYS A 81 5.77 -9.53 18.55
C LYS A 81 5.43 -9.58 17.07
N ILE A 82 5.07 -8.45 16.50
CA ILE A 82 4.75 -8.31 15.09
C ILE A 82 5.93 -7.75 14.30
N ARG A 83 5.86 -7.95 12.99
CA ARG A 83 6.70 -7.28 12.00
C ARG A 83 5.77 -6.60 11.00
N TYR A 84 6.09 -5.37 10.66
CA TYR A 84 5.31 -4.62 9.68
C TYR A 84 6.23 -3.77 8.83
N HIS A 85 5.74 -3.40 7.66
CA HIS A 85 6.48 -2.55 6.74
C HIS A 85 6.00 -1.10 6.85
N TYR A 86 6.86 -0.17 6.50
CA TYR A 86 6.49 1.23 6.32
C TYR A 86 7.33 1.83 5.18
N ASP A 87 7.00 3.04 4.74
CA ASP A 87 7.70 3.70 3.63
C ASP A 87 7.59 2.88 2.32
N ASP A 88 6.36 2.53 1.93
CA ASP A 88 6.04 1.76 0.72
C ASP A 88 6.75 0.40 0.58
N MET A 89 6.72 -0.42 1.64
CA MET A 89 7.37 -1.74 1.70
C MET A 89 8.90 -1.74 1.57
N LYS A 90 9.56 -0.60 1.80
CA LYS A 90 11.02 -0.50 1.74
C LYS A 90 11.70 -0.66 3.09
N ARG A 91 11.03 -0.24 4.17
CA ARG A 91 11.54 -0.33 5.54
C ARG A 91 10.71 -1.31 6.35
N VAL A 92 11.33 -1.90 7.37
CA VAL A 92 10.71 -2.87 8.26
C VAL A 92 10.94 -2.48 9.71
N ALA A 93 9.89 -2.62 10.51
CA ALA A 93 9.90 -2.47 11.95
C ALA A 93 9.43 -3.77 12.60
N SER A 94 9.82 -3.98 13.86
CA SER A 94 9.36 -5.11 14.65
C SER A 94 9.20 -4.66 16.08
N GLU A 95 7.95 -4.66 16.52
CA GLU A 95 7.53 -4.16 17.81
C GLU A 95 6.62 -5.19 18.47
N LYS A 96 6.39 -5.02 19.77
CA LYS A 96 5.39 -5.81 20.49
C LYS A 96 4.12 -5.00 20.59
N HIS A 97 3.01 -5.62 20.21
CA HIS A 97 1.68 -5.01 20.26
C HIS A 97 0.81 -5.72 21.30
N ASN A 98 0.00 -4.92 21.99
CA ASN A 98 -1.06 -5.32 22.89
C ASN A 98 -2.40 -5.16 22.17
N TYR A 99 -3.11 -6.27 21.98
CA TYR A 99 -4.40 -6.31 21.30
C TYR A 99 -5.53 -6.35 22.32
N TYR A 100 -6.50 -5.46 22.17
CA TYR A 100 -7.73 -5.42 22.96
C TYR A 100 -8.91 -5.54 22.01
N TYR A 101 -9.87 -6.41 22.30
CA TYR A 101 -10.98 -6.67 21.37
C TYR A 101 -12.30 -6.96 22.08
N ALA A 102 -13.40 -6.56 21.43
CA ALA A 102 -14.76 -6.76 21.90
C ALA A 102 -15.73 -6.88 20.72
N PRO A 103 -16.80 -7.70 20.84
CA PRO A 103 -17.81 -7.81 19.81
C PRO A 103 -18.67 -6.55 19.73
N LEU A 104 -19.06 -6.16 18.52
CA LEU A 104 -20.01 -5.08 18.29
C LEU A 104 -21.44 -5.63 18.40
N THR A 105 -22.16 -5.22 19.45
CA THR A 105 -23.50 -5.70 19.77
C THR A 105 -24.47 -5.52 18.59
N GLY A 106 -25.27 -6.56 18.30
CA GLY A 106 -26.23 -6.54 17.19
C GLY A 106 -25.62 -6.73 15.79
N THR A 107 -24.29 -6.89 15.67
CA THR A 107 -23.62 -7.09 14.37
C THR A 107 -22.77 -8.37 14.34
N PRO A 108 -22.42 -8.91 13.16
CA PRO A 108 -21.51 -10.06 13.05
C PRO A 108 -20.02 -9.68 13.22
N PHE A 109 -19.71 -8.44 13.63
CA PHE A 109 -18.36 -7.90 13.64
C PHE A 109 -17.77 -7.83 15.04
N THR A 110 -16.44 -7.94 15.11
CA THR A 110 -15.65 -7.72 16.31
C THR A 110 -14.68 -6.58 16.03
N MET A 111 -14.62 -5.62 16.95
CA MET A 111 -13.70 -4.51 16.90
C MET A 111 -12.52 -4.81 17.79
N GLY A 112 -11.32 -4.46 17.33
CA GLY A 112 -10.12 -4.51 18.14
C GLY A 112 -9.26 -3.27 17.97
N ILE A 113 -8.35 -3.08 18.91
CA ILE A 113 -7.35 -2.02 18.93
C ILE A 113 -6.00 -2.69 19.22
N ALA A 114 -5.01 -2.40 18.39
CA ALA A 114 -3.62 -2.78 18.60
C ALA A 114 -2.85 -1.55 19.10
N LEU A 115 -2.19 -1.67 20.25
CA LEU A 115 -1.36 -0.62 20.85
C LEU A 115 0.10 -1.08 20.97
N PRO A 116 1.08 -0.27 20.57
CA PRO A 116 2.49 -0.60 20.76
C PRO A 116 2.85 -0.60 22.25
N GLU A 117 3.56 -1.64 22.69
CA GLU A 117 4.06 -1.78 24.06
C GLU A 117 5.18 -0.75 24.29
N GLY A 118 5.05 0.06 25.36
CA GLY A 118 6.04 1.06 25.76
C GLY A 118 5.49 2.49 25.73
N TYR A 119 4.86 2.88 24.62
CA TYR A 119 4.38 4.26 24.40
C TYR A 119 2.92 4.37 23.95
N GLY A 120 2.25 3.25 23.66
CA GLY A 120 0.84 3.25 23.24
C GLY A 120 -0.18 3.32 24.39
N ASP A 121 0.25 3.12 25.64
CA ASP A 121 -0.64 3.04 26.80
C ASP A 121 -1.09 4.42 27.33
N PHE A 122 -0.38 5.49 26.98
CA PHE A 122 -0.61 6.84 27.49
C PHE A 122 -0.90 7.83 26.37
N THR A 123 -1.85 8.72 26.62
CA THR A 123 -2.23 9.81 25.70
C THR A 123 -2.02 11.14 26.40
N ILE A 124 -1.64 12.16 25.62
CA ILE A 124 -1.52 13.52 26.12
C ILE A 124 -2.91 14.14 26.15
N LYS A 125 -3.41 14.43 27.35
CA LYS A 125 -4.66 15.16 27.55
C LYS A 125 -4.37 16.59 27.94
N VAL A 126 -5.00 17.51 27.22
CA VAL A 126 -4.90 18.95 27.49
C VAL A 126 -6.16 19.41 28.21
N VAL A 127 -5.98 20.28 29.22
CA VAL A 127 -7.10 20.95 29.90
C VAL A 127 -7.84 21.88 28.92
N ASP A 128 -9.12 22.19 29.14
CA ASP A 128 -9.94 23.10 28.30
C ASP A 128 -9.22 24.48 28.07
N THR A 129 -8.34 24.55 27.06
CA THR A 129 -7.55 25.74 26.69
C THR A 129 -8.45 26.80 26.06
N ILE A 130 -9.39 26.38 25.22
CA ILE A 130 -10.29 27.25 24.46
C ILE A 130 -11.13 28.15 25.39
N LYS A 131 -11.74 27.58 26.44
CA LYS A 131 -12.49 28.38 27.43
C LYS A 131 -11.58 29.38 28.16
N THR A 132 -10.35 28.96 28.45
CA THR A 132 -9.35 29.82 29.08
C THR A 132 -8.96 30.98 28.15
N PHE A 133 -8.84 30.75 26.85
CA PHE A 133 -8.56 31.80 25.86
C PHE A 133 -9.73 32.76 25.68
N GLN A 134 -10.96 32.26 25.60
CA GLN A 134 -12.17 33.08 25.57
C GLN A 134 -12.23 34.02 26.79
N GLN A 135 -11.98 33.50 27.99
CA GLN A 135 -11.95 34.30 29.22
C GLN A 135 -10.84 35.36 29.23
N LYS A 136 -9.70 35.05 28.61
CA LYS A 136 -8.57 35.98 28.48
C LYS A 136 -8.69 36.95 27.30
N GLY A 137 -9.70 36.79 26.44
CA GLY A 137 -9.87 37.58 25.22
C GLY A 137 -8.73 37.37 24.21
N ILE A 138 -8.09 36.20 24.21
CA ILE A 138 -7.02 35.86 23.26
C ILE A 138 -7.66 35.28 22.00
N ASN A 139 -7.32 35.84 20.83
CA ASN A 139 -7.78 35.32 19.56
C ASN A 139 -6.96 34.08 19.17
N ILE A 140 -7.62 32.93 19.02
CA ILE A 140 -6.96 31.65 18.73
C ILE A 140 -6.44 31.61 17.29
N ALA A 141 -7.11 32.31 16.37
CA ALA A 141 -6.70 32.39 14.96
C ALA A 141 -5.31 33.03 14.79
N ASP A 142 -4.88 33.86 15.75
CA ASP A 142 -3.57 34.50 15.73
C ASP A 142 -2.41 33.47 15.79
N TYR A 143 -2.64 32.27 16.33
CA TYR A 143 -1.63 31.20 16.33
C TYR A 143 -1.46 30.53 14.96
N PHE A 144 -2.35 30.80 14.01
CA PHE A 144 -2.36 30.19 12.67
C PHE A 144 -2.05 31.23 11.58
N THR A 145 -1.33 32.29 11.93
CA THR A 145 -0.88 33.29 10.96
C THR A 145 0.27 32.77 10.11
N GLY A 146 0.25 33.07 8.81
CA GLY A 146 1.27 32.64 7.84
C GLY A 146 0.81 31.45 7.00
N ASN A 147 1.65 31.06 6.02
CA ASN A 147 1.33 30.00 5.06
C ASN A 147 2.07 28.68 5.34
N ASN A 148 3.09 28.69 6.21
CA ASN A 148 3.99 27.55 6.41
C ASN A 148 3.48 26.56 7.46
N TRP A 149 2.19 26.21 7.37
CA TRP A 149 1.58 25.20 8.20
C TRP A 149 0.50 24.45 7.44
N LYS A 150 0.32 23.17 7.78
CA LYS A 150 -0.71 22.29 7.22
C LYS A 150 -1.28 21.42 8.33
N ILE A 151 -2.50 20.94 8.09
CA ILE A 151 -3.19 20.00 8.97
C ILE A 151 -3.43 18.66 8.27
N HIS A 152 -3.66 17.62 9.07
CA HIS A 152 -3.91 16.29 8.54
C HIS A 152 -5.20 16.26 7.69
N PRO A 153 -5.13 15.84 6.41
CA PRO A 153 -6.25 16.02 5.47
C PRO A 153 -7.44 15.09 5.74
N GLU A 154 -7.19 13.92 6.33
CA GLU A 154 -8.26 12.94 6.59
C GLU A 154 -8.92 13.11 7.96
N TRP A 155 -8.41 14.00 8.81
CA TRP A 155 -8.92 14.15 10.17
C TRP A 155 -10.09 15.12 10.21
N LEU A 156 -11.01 14.86 11.13
CA LEU A 156 -12.23 15.62 11.29
C LEU A 156 -12.09 16.56 12.49
N TYR A 157 -11.70 17.81 12.24
CA TYR A 157 -11.65 18.85 13.27
C TYR A 157 -13.04 19.42 13.55
N CYS A 158 -13.63 20.08 12.55
CA CYS A 158 -14.97 20.63 12.58
C CYS A 158 -15.54 20.60 11.17
N LYS A 159 -16.82 20.23 11.01
CA LYS A 159 -17.54 20.28 9.74
C LYS A 159 -18.99 20.67 9.93
N TYR A 160 -19.58 21.22 8.88
CA TYR A 160 -21.03 21.40 8.80
C TYR A 160 -21.72 20.09 8.43
N HIS A 161 -22.93 19.84 8.96
CA HIS A 161 -23.72 18.67 8.56
C HIS A 161 -24.14 18.73 7.08
N HIS A 162 -24.41 19.94 6.59
CA HIS A 162 -24.82 20.18 5.21
C HIS A 162 -23.68 20.84 4.44
N ALA A 163 -23.00 20.07 3.57
CA ALA A 163 -21.90 20.56 2.73
C ALA A 163 -22.31 21.71 1.79
N ALA A 164 -23.61 21.79 1.45
CA ALA A 164 -24.15 22.87 0.62
C ALA A 164 -24.23 24.23 1.34
N HIS A 165 -24.14 24.25 2.68
CA HIS A 165 -24.26 25.48 3.45
C HIS A 165 -23.06 26.40 3.22
N ARG A 166 -21.83 25.85 3.22
CA ARG A 166 -20.61 26.59 2.92
C ARG A 166 -19.52 25.64 2.42
N THR A 167 -18.94 26.00 1.29
CA THR A 167 -17.80 25.29 0.69
C THR A 167 -16.52 26.10 0.91
N PHE A 168 -15.44 25.44 1.29
CA PHE A 168 -14.12 26.05 1.46
C PHE A 168 -13.18 25.61 0.34
N SER A 169 -12.17 26.41 0.04
CA SER A 169 -11.19 26.06 -0.98
C SER A 169 -10.13 25.09 -0.44
N SER A 170 -9.80 25.21 0.84
CA SER A 170 -8.85 24.37 1.57
C SER A 170 -9.40 23.96 2.96
N LEU A 171 -8.79 22.94 3.56
CA LEU A 171 -9.14 22.49 4.92
C LEU A 171 -8.67 23.49 5.98
N GLU A 172 -7.58 24.20 5.70
CA GLU A 172 -7.02 25.23 6.56
C GLU A 172 -7.98 26.43 6.69
N GLU A 173 -8.62 26.84 5.59
CA GLU A 173 -9.65 27.89 5.61
C GLU A 173 -10.90 27.46 6.38
N GLU A 174 -11.31 26.20 6.24
CA GLU A 174 -12.42 25.63 7.01
C GLU A 174 -12.11 25.70 8.52
N LEU A 175 -10.91 25.28 8.91
CA LEU A 175 -10.45 25.34 10.29
C LEU A 175 -10.46 26.78 10.83
N LEU A 176 -9.86 27.73 10.11
CA LEU A 176 -9.80 29.14 10.52
C LEU A 176 -11.20 29.72 10.75
N HIS A 177 -12.14 29.43 9.86
CA HIS A 177 -13.55 29.84 10.00
C HIS A 177 -14.17 29.29 11.30
N PHE A 178 -13.91 28.04 11.66
CA PHE A 178 -14.39 27.46 12.92
C PHE A 178 -13.69 28.03 14.15
N LEU A 179 -12.38 28.33 14.07
CA LEU A 179 -11.63 28.97 15.15
C LEU A 179 -12.13 30.39 15.44
N GLU A 180 -12.46 31.18 14.40
CA GLU A 180 -13.09 32.49 14.57
C GLU A 180 -14.48 32.37 15.22
N LYS A 181 -15.27 31.38 14.79
CA LYS A 181 -16.59 31.11 15.37
C LYS A 181 -16.49 30.69 16.84
N MET A 182 -15.44 29.96 17.22
CA MET A 182 -15.18 29.57 18.61
C MET A 182 -14.84 30.74 19.51
N SER A 183 -14.28 31.82 18.98
CA SER A 183 -14.04 33.04 19.76
C SER A 183 -15.35 33.72 20.18
N SER A 184 -16.49 33.38 19.55
CA SER A 184 -17.80 33.91 19.94
C SER A 184 -18.34 33.27 21.24
N PRO A 185 -19.07 34.04 22.08
CA PRO A 185 -19.66 33.54 23.32
C PRO A 185 -20.79 32.51 23.10
N ASP A 186 -21.33 32.41 21.88
CA ASP A 186 -22.41 31.50 21.51
C ASP A 186 -21.90 30.11 21.07
N TRP A 187 -20.60 29.85 21.17
CA TRP A 187 -19.99 28.58 20.79
C TRP A 187 -20.53 27.40 21.62
N LYS A 188 -20.87 26.30 20.92
CA LYS A 188 -21.30 25.05 21.54
C LYS A 188 -20.57 23.88 20.90
N TRP A 189 -20.21 22.90 21.72
CA TRP A 189 -19.70 21.62 21.25
C TRP A 189 -20.87 20.73 20.86
N SER A 190 -20.80 20.20 19.65
CA SER A 190 -21.77 19.26 19.08
C SER A 190 -20.98 18.11 18.45
N GLU A 191 -21.42 16.90 18.75
CA GLU A 191 -20.82 15.67 18.23
C GLU A 191 -21.56 15.22 16.97
N GLN A 192 -20.86 14.53 16.06
CA GLN A 192 -21.47 14.05 14.81
C GLN A 192 -22.60 13.05 15.08
N TYR A 193 -22.43 12.25 16.13
CA TYR A 193 -23.36 11.22 16.56
C TYR A 193 -23.65 11.45 18.04
N GLU A 194 -24.71 12.20 18.35
CA GLU A 194 -25.21 12.19 19.72
C GLU A 194 -25.67 10.76 20.05
N PRO A 195 -25.25 10.19 21.20
CA PRO A 195 -25.82 8.93 21.63
C PRO A 195 -27.32 9.12 21.73
N LEU A 196 -28.07 8.29 21.00
CA LEU A 196 -29.51 8.18 21.20
C LEU A 196 -29.69 7.93 22.69
N GLN A 197 -30.34 8.85 23.40
CA GLN A 197 -30.76 8.61 24.77
C GLN A 197 -31.74 7.45 24.71
N GLU A 198 -31.24 6.22 24.87
CA GLU A 198 -32.05 5.04 25.12
C GLU A 198 -32.64 5.15 26.53
N GLU A 199 -33.64 6.02 26.69
CA GLU A 199 -34.67 5.86 27.71
C GLU A 199 -35.82 5.06 27.07
N VAL A 200 -35.56 3.80 26.72
CA VAL A 200 -36.64 2.84 26.50
C VAL A 200 -36.35 1.64 27.38
N GLU A 201 -37.12 1.52 28.46
CA GLU A 201 -37.06 0.37 29.35
C GLU A 201 -37.25 -0.95 28.58
N PRO A 202 -36.63 -2.07 29.00
CA PRO A 202 -36.54 -3.30 28.20
C PRO A 202 -37.82 -4.14 28.12
N ASP A 203 -38.98 -3.62 28.52
CA ASP A 203 -40.11 -4.47 28.94
C ASP A 203 -41.37 -4.37 28.08
N THR A 204 -41.33 -3.70 26.92
CA THR A 204 -42.51 -3.61 26.04
C THR A 204 -42.18 -3.80 24.56
N TRP A 205 -41.84 -5.04 24.18
CA TRP A 205 -42.06 -5.52 22.80
C TRP A 205 -43.56 -5.70 22.54
N THR A 206 -44.30 -4.59 22.47
CA THR A 206 -45.66 -4.60 21.93
C THR A 206 -45.57 -4.75 20.42
N TYR A 207 -46.16 -5.82 19.90
CA TYR A 207 -46.39 -6.04 18.47
C TYR A 207 -46.91 -4.76 17.80
N LEU A 208 -46.04 -4.10 17.03
CA LEU A 208 -46.41 -2.95 16.22
C LEU A 208 -47.37 -3.42 15.12
N ASN A 209 -48.62 -2.98 15.23
CA ASN A 209 -49.62 -3.13 14.20
C ASN A 209 -49.12 -2.48 12.90
N SER A 210 -49.35 -3.17 11.80
CA SER A 210 -48.87 -2.92 10.43
C SER A 210 -49.44 -1.66 9.75
N ASN A 211 -49.80 -0.61 10.50
CA ASN A 211 -50.36 0.64 9.96
C ASN A 211 -49.70 1.92 10.50
N ASP A 212 -48.76 1.83 11.44
CA ASP A 212 -47.91 2.98 11.74
C ASP A 212 -46.71 2.94 10.80
N SER A 213 -46.63 3.95 9.92
CA SER A 213 -45.40 4.21 9.18
C SER A 213 -44.27 4.29 10.20
N ILE A 214 -43.23 3.46 10.02
CA ILE A 214 -41.98 3.59 10.76
C ILE A 214 -41.49 5.00 10.42
N ASN A 215 -41.81 5.93 11.31
CA ASN A 215 -41.48 7.31 11.12
C ASN A 215 -40.03 7.40 11.54
N CYS A 216 -39.14 7.13 10.58
CA CYS A 216 -37.72 7.44 10.64
C CYS A 216 -37.60 8.97 10.74
N LYS A 217 -38.06 9.54 11.86
CA LYS A 217 -37.90 10.94 12.22
C LYS A 217 -36.42 11.11 12.59
N LYS A 218 -35.54 11.07 11.59
CA LYS A 218 -34.31 11.84 11.67
C LYS A 218 -34.80 13.26 11.98
N LYS A 219 -34.38 13.80 13.12
CA LYS A 219 -34.55 15.24 13.40
C LYS A 219 -34.03 15.97 12.16
N ASP A 220 -34.84 16.84 11.57
CA ASP A 220 -34.36 17.71 10.50
C ASP A 220 -33.27 18.61 11.10
N ILE A 221 -32.02 18.25 10.83
CA ILE A 221 -30.81 18.99 11.25
C ILE A 221 -30.86 20.36 10.56
N PRO A 222 -30.97 21.48 11.29
CA PRO A 222 -31.07 22.80 10.70
C PRO A 222 -29.88 23.14 9.79
N GLU A 223 -30.13 23.95 8.76
CA GLU A 223 -29.07 24.50 7.91
C GLU A 223 -28.15 25.40 8.75
N GLY A 224 -26.90 24.98 8.96
CA GLY A 224 -25.92 25.68 9.78
C GLY A 224 -25.51 24.95 11.06
N GLU A 225 -26.11 23.79 11.36
CA GLU A 225 -25.62 22.89 12.40
C GLU A 225 -24.26 22.29 11.98
N TYR A 226 -23.34 22.22 12.94
CA TYR A 226 -21.98 21.77 12.75
C TYR A 226 -21.66 20.73 13.81
N TYR A 227 -20.58 19.98 13.62
CA TYR A 227 -20.03 19.05 14.60
C TYR A 227 -18.52 19.15 14.62
N CYS A 228 -17.93 18.95 15.79
CA CYS A 228 -16.50 19.08 16.02
C CYS A 228 -15.99 18.01 16.96
N ASP A 229 -14.76 17.54 16.73
CA ASP A 229 -14.02 16.76 17.71
C ASP A 229 -13.38 17.70 18.73
N LYS A 230 -13.92 17.68 19.95
CA LYS A 230 -13.47 18.54 21.04
C LYS A 230 -12.03 18.27 21.43
N ASP A 231 -11.68 17.01 21.64
CA ASP A 231 -10.37 16.63 22.18
C ASP A 231 -9.26 16.90 21.16
N LEU A 232 -9.50 16.57 19.89
CA LEU A 232 -8.58 16.84 18.80
C LEU A 232 -8.30 18.33 18.65
N LEU A 233 -9.35 19.15 18.67
CA LEU A 233 -9.18 20.58 18.46
C LEU A 233 -8.48 21.26 19.65
N GLN A 234 -8.75 20.81 20.87
CA GLN A 234 -8.05 21.31 22.06
C GLN A 234 -6.55 21.01 22.01
N LEU A 235 -6.20 19.80 21.57
CA LEU A 235 -4.82 19.39 21.37
C LEU A 235 -4.15 20.20 20.25
N LEU A 236 -4.84 20.40 19.12
CA LEU A 236 -4.35 21.22 18.00
C LEU A 236 -4.03 22.65 18.43
N VAL A 237 -4.95 23.29 19.16
CA VAL A 237 -4.77 24.66 19.64
C VAL A 237 -3.63 24.75 20.64
N PHE A 238 -3.47 23.74 21.50
CA PHE A 238 -2.36 23.66 22.45
C PHE A 238 -1.01 23.49 21.74
N ASP A 239 -0.93 22.60 20.76
CA ASP A 239 0.26 22.39 19.95
C ASP A 239 0.62 23.66 19.16
N ALA A 240 -0.38 24.34 18.60
CA ALA A 240 -0.21 25.63 17.91
C ALA A 240 0.33 26.70 18.86
N GLN A 241 -0.17 26.78 20.09
CA GLN A 241 0.31 27.71 21.12
C GLN A 241 1.78 27.47 21.48
N ILE A 242 2.19 26.20 21.62
CA ILE A 242 3.57 25.83 21.98
C ILE A 242 4.53 26.11 20.83
N THR A 243 4.11 25.81 19.60
CA THR A 243 4.96 25.94 18.42
C THR A 243 4.99 27.36 17.85
N ASP A 244 4.00 28.22 18.15
CA ASP A 244 3.92 29.60 17.64
C ASP A 244 5.18 30.43 17.93
N PRO A 245 5.68 30.56 19.18
CA PRO A 245 6.85 31.38 19.46
C PRO A 245 8.13 30.96 18.71
N VAL A 246 8.19 29.72 18.21
CA VAL A 246 9.36 29.17 17.50
C VAL A 246 9.28 29.43 16.00
N PHE A 247 8.07 29.49 15.43
CA PHE A 247 7.79 29.57 13.97
C PHE A 247 7.07 30.86 13.54
N ARG A 248 6.78 31.76 14.48
CA ARG A 248 6.05 33.01 14.21
C ARG A 248 6.87 34.00 13.40
N ASP A 249 8.16 34.07 13.67
CA ASP A 249 9.06 34.92 12.90
C ASP A 249 9.39 34.22 11.58
N GLU A 250 9.39 34.97 10.47
CA GLU A 250 9.74 34.43 9.14
C GLU A 250 11.22 34.02 9.04
N ARG A 251 12.04 34.33 10.06
CA ARG A 251 13.47 34.07 10.08
C ARG A 251 13.92 33.38 11.35
N TRP A 252 14.80 32.40 11.17
CA TRP A 252 15.45 31.70 12.28
C TRP A 252 16.28 32.68 13.13
N ILE A 253 15.86 32.86 14.38
CA ILE A 253 16.65 33.60 15.37
C ILE A 253 17.66 32.64 16.01
N PHE A 254 18.93 32.81 15.68
CA PHE A 254 20.03 32.04 16.26
C PHE A 254 20.23 32.39 17.73
N ARG A 255 20.30 31.39 18.60
CA ARG A 255 20.59 31.57 20.02
C ARG A 255 22.07 31.90 20.24
N ASN A 256 22.95 31.19 19.52
CA ASN A 256 24.41 31.28 19.65
C ASN A 256 25.10 31.42 18.29
N LYS A 257 26.32 31.97 18.25
CA LYS A 257 27.15 32.01 17.03
C LYS A 257 27.53 30.61 16.54
N GLU A 258 27.77 29.67 17.46
CA GLU A 258 28.07 28.27 17.12
C GLU A 258 26.94 27.59 16.34
N GLU A 259 25.68 27.91 16.68
CA GLU A 259 24.51 27.41 15.99
C GLU A 259 24.48 27.90 14.54
N GLN A 260 24.72 29.20 14.35
CA GLN A 260 24.82 29.79 13.03
C GLN A 260 25.94 29.13 12.20
N GLU A 261 27.13 28.97 12.77
CA GLU A 261 28.25 28.30 12.12
C GLU A 261 27.92 26.84 11.74
N LEU A 262 27.19 26.11 12.59
CA LEU A 262 26.76 24.74 12.30
C LEU A 262 25.77 24.69 11.13
N LEU A 263 24.77 25.58 11.12
CA LEU A 263 23.76 25.64 10.06
C LEU A 263 24.38 26.02 8.71
N GLU A 264 25.31 26.97 8.70
CA GLU A 264 26.06 27.37 7.50
C GLU A 264 26.98 26.24 7.00
N ASN A 265 27.66 25.55 7.93
CA ASN A 265 28.57 24.46 7.57
C ASN A 265 27.88 23.28 6.90
N TYR A 266 26.68 22.92 7.35
CA TYR A 266 25.89 21.81 6.77
C TYR A 266 24.91 22.26 5.69
N ASN A 267 24.80 23.57 5.43
CA ASN A 267 23.84 24.15 4.51
C ASN A 267 22.41 23.64 4.75
N VAL A 268 21.88 23.97 5.93
CA VAL A 268 20.52 23.63 6.34
C VAL A 268 19.51 24.45 5.54
N THR A 269 18.55 23.79 4.91
CA THR A 269 17.56 24.41 4.03
C THR A 269 16.25 24.69 4.76
N LEU A 270 15.75 23.70 5.51
CA LEU A 270 14.42 23.74 6.10
C LEU A 270 14.43 23.11 7.49
N ARG A 271 13.64 23.67 8.40
CA ARG A 271 13.29 23.07 9.69
C ARG A 271 11.80 22.77 9.72
N PHE A 272 11.41 21.74 10.43
CA PHE A 272 10.00 21.41 10.60
C PHE A 272 9.69 20.80 11.96
N VAL A 273 8.42 20.88 12.33
CA VAL A 273 7.82 20.15 13.43
C VAL A 273 6.52 19.54 12.95
N ALA A 274 6.30 18.26 13.26
CA ALA A 274 4.98 17.64 13.18
C ALA A 274 4.56 17.21 14.56
N THR A 275 3.32 17.51 14.92
CA THR A 275 2.76 17.14 16.21
C THR A 275 1.73 16.02 16.06
N GLN A 276 1.44 15.35 17.17
CA GLN A 276 0.42 14.31 17.23
C GLN A 276 -0.99 14.79 16.87
N SER A 277 -1.30 16.10 16.96
CA SER A 277 -2.62 16.66 16.59
C SER A 277 -2.83 16.84 15.10
N GLY A 278 -1.86 16.42 14.28
CA GLY A 278 -1.94 16.54 12.83
C GLY A 278 -1.43 17.87 12.30
N LEU A 279 -0.80 18.72 13.13
CA LEU A 279 -0.19 19.98 12.72
C LEU A 279 1.25 19.76 12.24
N THR A 280 1.53 20.14 10.99
CA THR A 280 2.89 20.28 10.46
C THR A 280 3.20 21.76 10.29
N ARG A 281 4.33 22.24 10.82
CA ARG A 281 4.89 23.57 10.56
C ARG A 281 6.29 23.44 10.01
N TRP A 282 6.65 24.32 9.09
CA TRP A 282 8.01 24.38 8.56
C TRP A 282 8.47 25.82 8.36
N GLU A 283 9.77 25.99 8.22
CA GLU A 283 10.37 27.28 7.90
C GLU A 283 11.65 27.06 7.11
N HIS A 284 11.85 27.92 6.12
CA HIS A 284 13.06 27.94 5.31
C HIS A 284 14.14 28.77 6.00
N VAL A 285 15.29 28.14 6.26
CA VAL A 285 16.41 28.75 6.99
C VAL A 285 17.22 29.67 6.07
N GLN A 286 17.26 29.36 4.78
CA GLN A 286 17.90 30.19 3.76
C GLN A 286 16.88 30.54 2.67
N GLU A 287 16.79 31.81 2.31
CA GLU A 287 16.07 32.30 1.13
C GLU A 287 16.81 31.82 -0.13
N ASN A 288 16.58 30.59 -0.56
CA ASN A 288 16.85 30.24 -1.95
C ASN A 288 15.66 30.74 -2.77
N GLU A 289 15.82 31.86 -3.48
CA GLU A 289 14.84 32.36 -4.45
C GLU A 289 14.45 31.28 -5.50
N ASP A 290 15.27 30.24 -5.63
CA ASP A 290 15.06 29.10 -6.54
C ASP A 290 14.13 27.99 -6.00
N SER A 291 13.77 27.95 -4.70
CA SER A 291 12.80 26.94 -4.19
C SER A 291 11.34 27.29 -4.50
N VAL A 292 11.08 28.50 -4.97
CA VAL A 292 9.74 28.96 -5.41
C VAL A 292 9.41 28.46 -6.83
N ILE A 293 10.38 27.91 -7.57
CA ILE A 293 10.21 27.57 -8.98
C ILE A 293 10.14 26.05 -9.18
N LYS A 294 8.87 25.58 -9.21
CA LYS A 294 8.35 24.26 -9.66
C LYS A 294 8.33 23.13 -8.63
N GLY A 295 7.31 23.13 -7.76
CA GLY A 295 6.97 21.95 -6.96
C GLY A 295 5.80 22.16 -5.99
N ALA A 296 5.36 21.07 -5.39
CA ALA A 296 4.55 21.07 -4.17
C ALA A 296 5.45 21.46 -2.99
N GLU A 297 4.95 22.26 -2.04
CA GLU A 297 5.72 22.68 -0.87
C GLU A 297 5.94 21.52 0.11
N PHE A 298 6.84 21.68 1.09
CA PHE A 298 7.12 20.64 2.09
C PHE A 298 5.85 20.13 2.78
N GLY A 299 4.95 21.04 3.16
CA GLY A 299 3.67 20.69 3.79
C GLY A 299 2.68 19.97 2.87
N ASP A 300 2.76 20.19 1.56
CA ASP A 300 1.89 19.49 0.59
C ASP A 300 2.32 18.02 0.41
N LEU A 301 3.63 17.77 0.51
CA LEU A 301 4.21 16.43 0.46
C LEU A 301 4.04 15.67 1.80
N HIS A 302 4.20 16.36 2.93
CA HIS A 302 4.23 15.77 4.27
C HIS A 302 3.03 16.16 5.15
N LYS A 303 1.83 16.04 4.59
CA LYS A 303 0.57 16.40 5.26
C LYS A 303 0.06 15.34 6.24
N HIS A 304 0.56 14.10 6.17
CA HIS A 304 0.03 12.98 6.95
C HIS A 304 0.68 12.81 8.33
N THR A 305 1.51 13.76 8.78
CA THR A 305 2.11 13.86 10.13
C THR A 305 2.55 12.52 10.73
N ILE A 306 1.72 11.90 11.59
CA ILE A 306 2.06 10.67 12.32
C ILE A 306 2.23 9.44 11.41
N GLU A 307 1.68 9.49 10.20
CA GLU A 307 1.74 8.39 9.24
C GLU A 307 3.04 8.43 8.41
N GLU A 308 3.74 9.57 8.41
CA GLU A 308 4.98 9.80 7.67
C GLU A 308 6.12 8.88 8.13
N ALA A 309 6.94 8.43 7.16
CA ALA A 309 8.00 7.46 7.42
C ALA A 309 9.05 7.96 8.43
N TRP A 310 9.41 9.24 8.36
CA TRP A 310 10.37 9.85 9.28
C TRP A 310 9.78 10.03 10.69
N TYR A 311 8.47 10.28 10.82
CA TYR A 311 7.81 10.37 12.12
C TYR A 311 7.84 9.02 12.81
N LYS A 312 7.39 7.97 12.11
CA LYS A 312 7.41 6.59 12.62
C LYS A 312 8.83 6.16 12.98
N SER A 313 9.81 6.41 12.09
CA SER A 313 11.20 6.04 12.35
C SER A 313 11.79 6.72 13.58
N ALA A 314 11.47 8.01 13.79
CA ALA A 314 11.95 8.75 14.96
C ALA A 314 11.38 8.19 16.28
N VAL A 315 10.08 7.84 16.29
CA VAL A 315 9.43 7.19 17.44
C VAL A 315 10.06 5.82 17.72
N LEU A 316 10.23 5.00 16.68
CA LEU A 316 10.87 3.68 16.79
C LEU A 316 12.30 3.75 17.34
N GLN A 317 13.06 4.75 16.91
CA GLN A 317 14.45 4.92 17.33
C GLN A 317 14.54 5.42 18.78
N HIS A 318 13.56 6.22 19.26
CA HIS A 318 13.51 6.69 20.64
C HIS A 318 13.40 5.54 21.66
N GLU A 319 12.66 4.49 21.32
CA GLU A 319 12.55 3.27 22.13
C GLU A 319 13.87 2.53 22.29
N ILE A 320 14.78 2.65 21.32
CA ILE A 320 16.11 2.04 21.37
C ILE A 320 17.09 2.95 22.14
N GLU A 321 17.18 4.22 21.73
CA GLU A 321 18.04 5.23 22.34
C GLU A 321 17.33 6.59 22.36
N LYS A 322 16.98 7.05 23.57
CA LYS A 322 16.13 8.23 23.79
C LYS A 322 16.68 9.53 23.18
N ASP A 323 18.00 9.71 23.21
CA ASP A 323 18.68 10.93 22.75
C ASP A 323 19.20 10.82 21.31
N SER A 324 18.80 9.78 20.57
CA SER A 324 19.31 9.54 19.22
C SER A 324 18.49 10.24 18.12
N PHE A 325 19.17 10.53 17.02
CA PHE A 325 18.59 11.15 15.83
C PHE A 325 18.46 10.13 14.69
N VAL A 326 17.41 10.27 13.90
CA VAL A 326 17.19 9.45 12.70
C VAL A 326 17.53 10.27 11.46
N PHE A 327 18.54 9.83 10.73
CA PHE A 327 18.92 10.37 9.43
C PHE A 327 18.44 9.45 8.32
N SER A 328 17.74 10.02 7.35
CA SER A 328 17.23 9.31 6.18
C SER A 328 17.48 10.10 4.91
N VAL A 329 17.64 9.37 3.81
CA VAL A 329 17.77 9.92 2.45
C VAL A 329 16.65 9.36 1.57
N PRO A 330 16.19 10.13 0.56
CA PRO A 330 15.28 9.62 -0.44
C PRO A 330 15.85 8.38 -1.15
N PHE A 331 14.97 7.48 -1.55
CA PHE A 331 15.37 6.28 -2.29
C PHE A 331 15.84 6.61 -3.70
N GLY A 332 16.88 5.93 -4.17
CA GLY A 332 17.45 6.17 -5.51
C GLY A 332 17.95 7.61 -5.70
N ALA A 333 18.35 8.27 -4.61
CA ALA A 333 18.79 9.66 -4.64
C ALA A 333 20.02 9.90 -5.52
N GLY A 334 20.85 8.88 -5.75
CA GLY A 334 22.06 8.98 -6.57
C GLY A 334 21.84 9.45 -8.01
N ASP A 335 20.63 9.34 -8.55
CA ASP A 335 20.28 9.82 -9.89
C ASP A 335 19.84 11.31 -9.91
N ARG A 336 19.73 11.95 -8.74
CA ARG A 336 19.28 13.34 -8.58
C ARG A 336 20.45 14.25 -8.21
N ASP A 337 20.44 15.46 -8.77
CA ASP A 337 21.48 16.46 -8.48
C ASP A 337 21.32 17.10 -7.08
N ASP A 338 20.08 17.33 -6.63
CA ASP A 338 19.77 17.96 -5.34
C ASP A 338 19.25 16.95 -4.31
N ILE A 339 20.18 16.28 -3.61
CA ILE A 339 19.88 15.32 -2.56
C ILE A 339 19.79 16.03 -1.21
N LEU A 340 18.64 15.89 -0.54
CA LEU A 340 18.41 16.36 0.82
C LEU A 340 18.45 15.19 1.81
N VAL A 341 19.11 15.40 2.94
CA VAL A 341 19.10 14.49 4.08
C VAL A 341 18.07 15.01 5.09
N THR A 342 17.18 14.15 5.55
CA THR A 342 16.22 14.48 6.61
C THR A 342 16.71 13.90 7.92
N GLY A 343 17.08 14.78 8.85
CA GLY A 343 17.33 14.44 10.25
C GLY A 343 16.08 14.67 11.08
N SER A 344 15.65 13.67 11.86
CA SER A 344 14.44 13.72 12.67
C SER A 344 14.69 13.21 14.09
N HIS A 345 13.96 13.77 15.05
CA HIS A 345 14.04 13.40 16.47
C HIS A 345 12.67 13.49 17.12
N ALA A 346 12.29 12.44 17.85
CA ALA A 346 11.01 12.37 18.52
C ALA A 346 11.08 12.94 19.94
N ILE A 347 10.10 13.77 20.28
CA ILE A 347 9.95 14.40 21.58
C ILE A 347 8.85 13.68 22.35
N PHE A 348 9.23 13.18 23.52
CA PHE A 348 8.34 12.50 24.45
C PHE A 348 8.17 13.35 25.71
N PRO A 349 7.07 14.11 25.85
CA PRO A 349 6.74 14.79 27.08
C PRO A 349 6.62 13.80 28.24
N ARG A 350 7.15 14.17 29.40
CA ARG A 350 7.08 13.37 30.63
C ARG A 350 6.22 14.06 31.68
N ASP A 351 5.23 13.33 32.19
CA ASP A 351 4.43 13.75 33.34
C ASP A 351 4.29 12.60 34.33
N GLY A 352 4.61 12.84 35.60
CA GLY A 352 4.52 11.81 36.65
C GLY A 352 5.37 10.55 36.43
N GLY A 353 6.39 10.59 35.57
CA GLY A 353 7.19 9.41 35.18
C GLY A 353 6.61 8.60 34.02
N LEU A 354 5.47 9.02 33.47
CA LEU A 354 4.87 8.47 32.26
C LEU A 354 5.33 9.30 31.05
N GLU A 355 5.51 8.66 29.90
CA GLU A 355 5.93 9.32 28.66
C GLU A 355 5.04 8.87 27.49
N ALA A 356 4.79 9.78 26.55
CA ALA A 356 3.98 9.54 25.36
C ALA A 356 4.57 10.34 24.19
N PRO A 357 4.41 9.89 22.92
CA PRO A 357 4.95 10.60 21.77
C PRO A 357 4.13 11.86 21.50
N GLY A 358 4.73 13.04 21.68
CA GLY A 358 4.03 14.32 21.49
C GLY A 358 4.25 14.95 20.12
N SER A 359 5.49 14.96 19.66
CA SER A 359 5.87 15.56 18.38
C SER A 359 7.20 15.03 17.87
N VAL A 360 7.46 15.25 16.58
CA VAL A 360 8.74 14.99 15.93
C VAL A 360 9.24 16.28 15.31
N VAL A 361 10.48 16.64 15.63
CA VAL A 361 11.18 17.78 15.05
C VAL A 361 12.21 17.29 14.05
N GLY A 362 12.48 18.09 13.03
CA GLY A 362 13.48 17.72 12.04
C GLY A 362 14.07 18.88 11.25
N LEU A 363 15.15 18.55 10.56
CA LEU A 363 15.93 19.45 9.72
C LEU A 363 16.21 18.77 8.38
N GLN A 364 16.13 19.53 7.31
CA GLN A 364 16.61 19.15 5.99
C GLN A 364 17.86 19.94 5.66
N PHE A 365 18.87 19.24 5.14
CA PHE A 365 20.14 19.85 4.75
C PHE A 365 20.73 19.13 3.54
N HIS A 366 21.60 19.82 2.81
CA HIS A 366 22.18 19.28 1.58
C HIS A 366 23.17 18.15 1.87
N HIS A 367 22.97 17.02 1.19
CA HIS A 367 23.85 15.85 1.25
C HIS A 367 25.29 16.19 0.84
N SER A 368 25.47 17.06 -0.15
CA SER A 368 26.78 17.44 -0.69
C SER A 368 27.73 18.01 0.38
N LYS A 369 27.23 18.81 1.32
CA LYS A 369 28.02 19.36 2.44
C LYS A 369 28.31 18.29 3.49
N MET A 370 27.32 17.47 3.84
CA MET A 370 27.51 16.36 4.78
C MET A 370 28.58 15.37 4.26
N ARG A 371 28.48 14.97 2.99
CA ARG A 371 29.43 14.08 2.32
C ARG A 371 30.83 14.70 2.22
N SER A 372 30.95 15.94 1.77
CA SER A 372 32.28 16.59 1.66
C SER A 372 32.97 16.71 3.02
N ARG A 373 32.21 17.02 4.09
CA ARG A 373 32.75 17.05 5.45
C ARG A 373 33.12 15.65 5.95
N PHE A 374 32.29 14.64 5.70
CA PHE A 374 32.61 13.24 6.00
C PHE A 374 33.92 12.82 5.34
N LEU A 375 34.06 13.02 4.03
CA LEU A 375 35.28 12.70 3.28
C LEU A 375 36.48 13.50 3.80
N SER A 376 36.30 14.76 4.20
CA SER A 376 37.37 15.58 4.78
C SER A 376 37.85 15.08 6.16
N ILE A 377 36.99 14.39 6.90
CA ILE A 377 37.33 13.82 8.21
C ILE A 377 37.99 12.45 8.01
N THR A 378 37.42 11.62 7.13
CA THR A 378 37.90 10.25 6.92
C THR A 378 39.18 10.15 6.09
N SER A 379 39.52 11.18 5.32
CA SER A 379 40.81 11.31 4.61
C SER A 379 41.93 11.89 5.47
N LYS A 380 41.64 12.44 6.67
CA LYS A 380 42.67 12.99 7.55
C LYS A 380 43.40 11.88 8.29
N ILE A 381 44.72 11.88 8.16
CA ILE A 381 45.61 11.01 8.92
C ILE A 381 45.63 11.48 10.37
N HIS A 382 45.08 10.68 11.28
CA HIS A 382 45.16 10.92 12.72
C HIS A 382 46.37 10.19 13.32
N VAL A 383 47.41 10.94 13.68
CA VAL A 383 48.54 10.42 14.45
C VAL A 383 48.06 10.21 15.89
N ARG A 384 47.78 8.95 16.27
CA ARG A 384 47.41 8.57 17.63
C ARG A 384 48.62 7.96 18.34
N GLU A 385 48.76 8.19 19.64
CA GLU A 385 49.77 7.53 20.48
C GLU A 385 49.58 6.00 20.37
N GLY A 386 50.49 5.34 19.65
CA GLY A 386 50.44 3.90 19.37
C GLY A 386 50.43 3.48 17.88
N CYS A 387 50.27 4.41 16.92
CA CYS A 387 50.42 4.11 15.49
C CYS A 387 51.14 5.24 14.73
N PRO A 388 52.47 5.18 14.57
CA PRO A 388 53.25 6.20 13.88
C PRO A 388 53.12 6.14 12.33
N THR A 389 52.48 5.12 11.76
CA THR A 389 52.36 4.87 10.32
C THR A 389 50.95 4.42 9.91
N CYS A 390 49.90 4.99 10.49
CA CYS A 390 48.54 4.70 10.07
C CYS A 390 48.21 5.47 8.78
N THR A 391 48.36 4.82 7.63
CA THR A 391 47.98 5.34 6.29
C THR A 391 46.55 4.96 5.90
N ASP A 392 45.90 4.10 6.68
CA ASP A 392 44.56 3.56 6.43
C ASP A 392 43.51 4.68 6.52
N THR A 393 43.15 5.24 5.38
CA THR A 393 42.17 6.31 5.24
C THR A 393 41.17 5.96 4.16
N CYS A 394 39.93 6.45 4.29
CA CYS A 394 38.89 6.27 3.27
C CYS A 394 39.16 7.04 1.97
N GLY A 395 40.27 7.79 1.89
CA GLY A 395 40.72 8.44 0.66
C GLY A 395 41.77 7.63 -0.10
N SER A 396 42.10 6.43 0.38
CA SER A 396 42.98 5.49 -0.32
C SER A 396 42.15 4.49 -1.11
N GLU A 397 42.68 3.99 -2.23
CA GLU A 397 41.98 3.01 -3.07
C GLU A 397 41.80 1.64 -2.39
N GLU A 398 42.44 1.42 -1.23
CA GLU A 398 42.40 0.16 -0.47
C GLU A 398 41.11 -0.01 0.36
N TRP A 399 40.49 1.10 0.77
CA TRP A 399 39.40 1.12 1.74
C TRP A 399 38.21 1.92 1.22
N GLU A 400 37.05 1.27 1.13
CA GLU A 400 35.80 1.93 0.75
C GLU A 400 34.90 2.11 1.98
N CYS A 401 34.41 3.33 2.18
CA CYS A 401 33.71 3.73 3.39
C CYS A 401 32.27 4.14 3.10
N TYR A 402 31.35 3.43 3.75
CA TYR A 402 29.91 3.62 3.62
C TYR A 402 29.30 4.00 4.96
N VAL A 403 28.35 4.92 4.95
CA VAL A 403 27.45 5.16 6.08
C VAL A 403 26.08 4.61 5.70
N ILE A 404 25.60 3.66 6.48
CA ILE A 404 24.32 2.97 6.24
C ILE A 404 23.33 3.23 7.37
N ASP A 405 22.06 3.25 7.00
CA ASP A 405 20.92 3.35 7.90
C ASP A 405 20.63 2.00 8.61
N ASN A 406 19.78 2.02 9.64
CA ASN A 406 19.30 0.85 10.37
C ASN A 406 18.55 -0.17 9.48
N ASN A 407 17.99 0.25 8.34
CA ASN A 407 17.39 -0.64 7.34
C ASN A 407 18.37 -1.09 6.24
N GLY A 408 19.64 -0.65 6.28
CA GLY A 408 20.68 -1.03 5.32
C GLY A 408 20.69 -0.21 4.03
N TYR A 409 20.08 0.97 4.03
CA TYR A 409 20.19 1.94 2.93
C TYR A 409 21.44 2.79 3.07
N VAL A 410 22.13 3.06 1.96
CA VAL A 410 23.35 3.87 1.96
C VAL A 410 23.00 5.35 2.03
N VAL A 411 23.49 6.03 3.06
CA VAL A 411 23.32 7.47 3.30
C VAL A 411 24.52 8.23 2.75
N ILE A 412 25.74 7.77 2.98
CA ILE A 412 26.96 8.37 2.42
C ILE A 412 27.82 7.27 1.78
N SER A 413 28.29 7.54 0.57
CA SER A 413 29.28 6.75 -0.16
C SER A 413 30.30 7.69 -0.83
N GLU A 414 31.45 7.14 -1.22
CA GLU A 414 32.37 7.82 -2.12
C GLU A 414 31.74 8.02 -3.51
N ASN A 415 30.95 7.07 -4.01
CA ASN A 415 30.20 7.24 -5.24
C ASN A 415 28.80 7.82 -4.98
N LEU A 416 28.42 8.87 -5.71
CA LEU A 416 27.11 9.50 -5.51
C LEU A 416 25.95 8.56 -5.87
N ASN A 417 26.10 7.75 -6.91
CA ASN A 417 25.09 6.83 -7.43
C ASN A 417 24.64 5.76 -6.41
N ASP A 418 25.45 5.51 -5.39
CA ASP A 418 25.12 4.54 -4.33
C ASP A 418 24.12 5.10 -3.31
N THR A 419 24.01 6.43 -3.23
CA THR A 419 23.18 7.10 -2.23
C THR A 419 21.71 6.76 -2.41
N GLY A 420 21.06 6.31 -1.33
CA GLY A 420 19.66 5.89 -1.34
C GLY A 420 19.41 4.51 -1.98
N ARG A 421 20.46 3.77 -2.35
CA ARG A 421 20.36 2.36 -2.75
C ARG A 421 20.56 1.44 -1.56
N PHE A 422 20.07 0.21 -1.66
CA PHE A 422 20.28 -0.79 -0.63
C PHE A 422 21.72 -1.32 -0.67
N PHE A 423 22.39 -1.36 0.47
CA PHE A 423 23.80 -1.75 0.57
C PHE A 423 24.06 -3.16 0.02
N GLY A 424 23.13 -4.10 0.19
CA GLY A 424 23.28 -5.46 -0.33
C GLY A 424 23.17 -5.60 -1.86
N GLU A 425 22.73 -4.55 -2.58
CA GLU A 425 22.80 -4.52 -4.04
C GLU A 425 24.17 -4.07 -4.56
N ILE A 426 24.93 -3.37 -3.72
CA ILE A 426 26.27 -2.86 -4.01
C ILE A 426 27.29 -3.89 -3.49
N GLU A 427 27.30 -4.12 -2.17
CA GLU A 427 28.21 -5.03 -1.46
C GLU A 427 27.43 -6.20 -0.82
N GLY A 428 26.81 -7.03 -1.66
CA GLY A 428 25.94 -8.12 -1.20
C GLY A 428 26.66 -9.22 -0.41
N ALA A 429 27.92 -9.51 -0.72
CA ALA A 429 28.73 -10.47 0.03
C ALA A 429 29.02 -10.01 1.46
N VAL A 430 29.26 -8.71 1.65
CA VAL A 430 29.47 -8.10 2.98
C VAL A 430 28.16 -8.08 3.76
N MET A 431 27.05 -7.67 3.12
CA MET A 431 25.72 -7.71 3.75
C MET A 431 25.31 -9.14 4.17
N GLU A 432 25.61 -10.15 3.36
CA GLU A 432 25.39 -11.54 3.73
C GLU A 432 26.23 -11.97 4.94
N ALA A 433 27.49 -11.56 5.01
CA ALA A 433 28.32 -11.81 6.18
C ALA A 433 27.75 -11.12 7.43
N MET A 434 27.31 -9.87 7.34
CA MET A 434 26.65 -9.17 8.45
C MET A 434 25.36 -9.85 8.91
N LYS A 435 24.60 -10.45 7.99
CA LYS A 435 23.44 -11.30 8.31
C LYS A 435 23.85 -12.54 9.10
N ILE A 436 24.90 -13.25 8.66
CA ILE A 436 25.41 -14.47 9.33
C ILE A 436 25.90 -14.13 10.75
N GLU A 437 26.58 -13.00 10.91
CA GLU A 437 27.05 -12.49 12.20
C GLU A 437 25.94 -11.85 13.06
N LYS A 438 24.67 -11.92 12.62
CA LYS A 438 23.49 -11.38 13.33
C LYS A 438 23.54 -9.86 13.60
N ILE A 439 24.32 -9.11 12.84
CA ILE A 439 24.33 -7.64 12.89
C ILE A 439 23.06 -7.11 12.24
N PHE A 440 22.76 -7.60 11.04
CA PHE A 440 21.49 -7.34 10.35
C PHE A 440 20.61 -8.58 10.42
N ARG A 441 19.34 -8.38 10.73
CA ARG A 441 18.32 -9.41 10.65
C ARG A 441 17.59 -9.31 9.32
N LYS A 442 17.55 -10.41 8.57
CA LYS A 442 16.75 -10.56 7.35
C LYS A 442 15.31 -10.92 7.73
N ILE A 443 14.35 -10.09 7.38
CA ILE A 443 12.94 -10.23 7.71
C ILE A 443 12.13 -10.40 6.41
N PRO A 444 11.51 -11.56 6.16
CA PRO A 444 10.59 -11.71 5.04
C PRO A 444 9.27 -11.00 5.35
N ILE A 445 8.81 -10.16 4.43
CA ILE A 445 7.48 -9.55 4.43
C ILE A 445 6.71 -10.11 3.25
N TRP A 446 5.45 -10.45 3.48
CA TRP A 446 4.55 -11.02 2.49
C TRP A 446 3.44 -10.02 2.20
N ASP A 447 3.21 -9.75 0.92
CA ASP A 447 2.11 -8.90 0.46
C ASP A 447 1.13 -9.74 -0.36
N TYR A 448 0.03 -10.14 0.28
CA TYR A 448 -1.05 -10.91 -0.36
C TYR A 448 -2.07 -10.00 -1.09
N GLN A 449 -1.81 -8.70 -1.16
CA GLN A 449 -2.65 -7.70 -1.81
C GLN A 449 -1.94 -7.02 -2.99
N ALA A 450 -0.82 -7.57 -3.44
CA ALA A 450 -0.07 -7.06 -4.57
C ALA A 450 -0.82 -7.31 -5.88
N LEU A 451 -0.45 -6.53 -6.90
CA LEU A 451 -0.98 -6.66 -8.25
C LEU A 451 0.17 -6.92 -9.20
N ARG A 452 -0.04 -7.88 -10.12
CA ARG A 452 0.77 -8.06 -11.30
C ARG A 452 0.12 -7.27 -12.43
N LEU A 453 0.91 -6.53 -13.20
CA LEU A 453 0.46 -5.87 -14.41
C LEU A 453 0.78 -6.78 -15.58
N ASP A 454 -0.25 -7.43 -16.12
CA ASP A 454 -0.15 -8.28 -17.30
C ASP A 454 -0.56 -7.48 -18.53
N GLU A 455 0.24 -7.55 -19.59
CA GLU A 455 -0.19 -7.06 -20.90
C GLU A 455 -1.08 -8.13 -21.55
N VAL A 456 -2.38 -7.89 -21.62
CA VAL A 456 -3.33 -8.84 -22.20
C VAL A 456 -3.74 -8.38 -23.59
N ILE A 457 -3.55 -9.26 -24.57
CA ILE A 457 -4.02 -9.07 -25.94
C ILE A 457 -5.42 -9.66 -26.05
N LYS A 458 -6.48 -8.83 -26.00
CA LYS A 458 -7.82 -9.31 -26.35
C LYS A 458 -7.97 -9.41 -27.86
N ILE A 459 -8.13 -10.65 -28.31
CA ILE A 459 -8.54 -10.99 -29.67
C ILE A 459 -10.06 -10.80 -29.72
N THR A 460 -10.53 -9.71 -30.33
CA THR A 460 -11.95 -9.60 -30.68
C THR A 460 -12.22 -10.54 -31.86
N SER A 461 -12.75 -11.74 -31.58
CA SER A 461 -13.21 -12.62 -32.66
C SER A 461 -14.48 -12.03 -33.25
N ALA A 462 -14.45 -11.68 -34.54
CA ALA A 462 -15.62 -11.29 -35.32
C ALA A 462 -16.47 -12.53 -35.67
N ALA A 463 -16.84 -13.33 -34.67
CA ALA A 463 -17.73 -14.47 -34.83
C ALA A 463 -19.13 -13.96 -35.24
N SER A 464 -19.35 -13.82 -36.54
CA SER A 464 -20.65 -13.53 -37.13
C SER A 464 -21.49 -14.81 -37.10
N ILE A 465 -21.91 -15.20 -35.90
CA ILE A 465 -22.74 -16.40 -35.62
C ILE A 465 -24.03 -16.41 -36.45
N LEU A 466 -24.51 -15.25 -36.92
CA LEU A 466 -25.70 -15.14 -37.77
C LEU A 466 -25.47 -15.42 -39.27
N MET A 467 -24.24 -15.31 -39.78
CA MET A 467 -23.95 -15.40 -41.22
C MET A 467 -23.52 -16.79 -41.68
N THR A 468 -23.06 -17.65 -40.75
CA THR A 468 -22.70 -19.04 -41.05
C THR A 468 -23.88 -19.88 -41.55
N PRO A 469 -25.12 -19.80 -41.01
CA PRO A 469 -26.24 -20.59 -41.53
C PRO A 469 -26.66 -20.14 -42.94
N LEU A 470 -26.58 -18.84 -43.23
CA LEU A 470 -26.92 -18.28 -44.54
C LEU A 470 -25.92 -18.69 -45.62
N TYR A 471 -24.64 -18.83 -45.27
CA TYR A 471 -23.60 -19.31 -46.18
C TYR A 471 -23.82 -20.78 -46.56
N HIS A 472 -24.16 -21.63 -45.58
CA HIS A 472 -24.52 -23.02 -45.85
C HIS A 472 -25.80 -23.16 -46.67
N LEU A 473 -26.79 -22.29 -46.45
CA LEU A 473 -28.00 -22.24 -47.28
C LEU A 473 -27.67 -21.85 -48.73
N GLY A 474 -26.79 -20.85 -48.92
CA GLY A 474 -26.31 -20.45 -50.25
C GLY A 474 -25.58 -21.58 -50.97
N TRP A 475 -24.77 -22.36 -50.26
CA TRP A 475 -24.06 -23.50 -50.83
C TRP A 475 -25.00 -24.64 -51.25
N LEU A 476 -26.04 -24.90 -50.45
CA LEU A 476 -27.09 -25.86 -50.80
C LEU A 476 -27.85 -25.43 -52.06
N VAL A 477 -28.20 -24.14 -52.18
CA VAL A 477 -28.85 -23.60 -53.39
C VAL A 477 -27.94 -23.74 -54.62
N GLN A 478 -26.65 -23.43 -54.49
CA GLN A 478 -25.67 -23.61 -55.57
C GLN A 478 -25.54 -25.07 -55.99
N TRP A 479 -25.52 -25.99 -55.02
CA TRP A 479 -25.48 -27.43 -55.29
C TRP A 479 -26.73 -27.90 -56.06
N VAL A 480 -27.93 -27.48 -55.65
CA VAL A 480 -29.19 -27.81 -56.35
C VAL A 480 -29.20 -27.24 -57.78
N ILE A 481 -28.71 -26.01 -57.99
CA ILE A 481 -28.60 -25.42 -59.33
C ILE A 481 -27.60 -26.21 -60.18
N GLY A 482 -26.47 -26.63 -59.61
CA GLY A 482 -25.47 -27.45 -60.29
C GLY A 482 -26.04 -28.79 -60.77
N GLU A 483 -26.78 -29.48 -59.90
CA GLU A 483 -27.46 -30.73 -60.26
C GLU A 483 -28.55 -30.52 -61.32
N MET A 484 -29.31 -29.42 -61.24
CA MET A 484 -30.29 -29.07 -62.28
C MET A 484 -29.64 -28.79 -63.64
N ILE A 485 -28.49 -28.11 -63.67
CA ILE A 485 -27.71 -27.85 -64.89
C ILE A 485 -27.13 -29.16 -65.44
N TRP A 486 -26.62 -30.03 -64.57
CA TRP A 486 -26.11 -31.34 -64.95
C TRP A 486 -27.21 -32.24 -65.54
N LEU A 487 -28.41 -32.20 -64.94
CA LEU A 487 -29.58 -32.93 -65.42
C LEU A 487 -30.09 -32.39 -66.76
N LEU A 488 -30.06 -31.06 -66.96
CA LEU A 488 -30.34 -30.42 -68.25
C LEU A 488 -29.29 -30.78 -69.32
N TYR A 489 -28.01 -30.88 -68.93
CA TYR A 489 -26.92 -31.28 -69.81
C TYR A 489 -27.01 -32.76 -70.22
N GLN A 490 -27.36 -33.65 -69.28
CA GLN A 490 -27.59 -35.07 -69.58
C GLN A 490 -28.83 -35.32 -70.45
N THR A 491 -29.83 -34.44 -70.40
CA THR A 491 -31.10 -34.61 -71.13
C THR A 491 -31.13 -33.93 -72.50
N SER A 492 -30.14 -33.08 -72.84
CA SER A 492 -29.93 -32.60 -74.21
C SER A 492 -29.03 -33.56 -75.01
N LEU A 493 -29.66 -34.57 -75.62
CA LEU A 493 -29.07 -35.37 -76.68
C LEU A 493 -28.58 -34.47 -77.82
N LEU A 494 -27.27 -34.39 -78.06
CA LEU A 494 -26.65 -34.35 -79.39
C LEU A 494 -25.12 -34.50 -79.27
N ALA A 495 -24.70 -35.75 -79.42
CA ALA A 495 -23.52 -36.24 -80.15
C ALA A 495 -22.30 -35.33 -80.38
N GLY A 496 -21.13 -35.90 -80.07
CA GLY A 496 -19.94 -35.76 -80.91
C GLY A 496 -18.75 -35.19 -80.16
N GLY A 497 -17.69 -35.99 -80.03
CA GLY A 497 -16.50 -35.63 -79.27
C GLY A 497 -15.68 -34.52 -79.93
N TRP A 498 -14.72 -33.98 -79.17
CA TRP A 498 -13.29 -34.01 -79.50
C TRP A 498 -12.45 -33.37 -78.38
N SER A 499 -11.52 -34.19 -77.88
CA SER A 499 -10.13 -33.91 -77.49
C SER A 499 -9.70 -32.53 -76.95
N SER A 500 -9.03 -32.63 -75.80
CA SER A 500 -7.63 -32.22 -75.51
C SER A 500 -7.38 -31.09 -74.52
N ALA A 501 -6.28 -31.34 -73.78
CA ALA A 501 -5.41 -30.43 -73.03
C ALA A 501 -5.87 -30.00 -71.62
N SER A 502 -5.24 -30.65 -70.64
CA SER A 502 -4.96 -30.13 -69.30
C SER A 502 -4.22 -28.78 -69.33
N PRO A 503 -4.24 -28.02 -68.24
CA PRO A 503 -2.98 -27.88 -67.51
C PRO A 503 -3.11 -27.99 -65.99
N SER A 504 -2.08 -28.64 -65.46
CA SER A 504 -1.64 -28.76 -64.07
C SER A 504 -1.35 -27.43 -63.38
N LEU A 505 -1.53 -27.39 -62.05
CA LEU A 505 -0.73 -26.59 -61.12
C LEU A 505 -0.41 -27.48 -59.89
N PRO A 506 0.84 -27.45 -59.37
CA PRO A 506 1.32 -28.43 -58.40
C PRO A 506 0.97 -28.02 -56.96
N VAL A 507 0.57 -29.00 -56.16
CA VAL A 507 0.55 -28.92 -54.70
C VAL A 507 1.86 -29.54 -54.22
N GLU A 508 2.76 -28.72 -53.70
CA GLU A 508 3.96 -29.18 -53.00
C GLU A 508 3.58 -29.38 -51.52
N VAL A 509 3.54 -30.64 -51.09
CA VAL A 509 3.36 -31.03 -49.69
C VAL A 509 4.76 -31.19 -49.11
N ILE A 510 5.16 -30.32 -48.20
CA ILE A 510 6.37 -30.48 -47.40
C ILE A 510 5.94 -30.98 -46.01
N TYR A 511 6.37 -32.20 -45.68
CA TYR A 511 6.42 -32.70 -44.30
C TYR A 511 7.75 -32.22 -43.69
N GLU A 512 7.71 -31.62 -42.50
CA GLU A 512 8.89 -31.54 -41.63
C GLU A 512 8.55 -32.09 -40.25
N ASP A 513 9.40 -33.05 -39.84
CA ASP A 513 9.41 -33.78 -38.58
C ASP A 513 9.64 -32.86 -37.37
N TYR A 514 9.00 -33.19 -36.25
CA TYR A 514 9.33 -32.64 -34.93
C TYR A 514 10.30 -33.60 -34.21
N GLU A 515 11.53 -33.16 -33.97
CA GLU A 515 12.40 -33.75 -32.95
C GLU A 515 12.32 -32.93 -31.65
N LEU A 516 12.10 -33.65 -30.55
CA LEU A 516 12.02 -33.17 -29.18
C LEU A 516 13.44 -33.00 -28.61
N GLY A 517 13.72 -31.85 -27.99
CA GLY A 517 14.94 -31.60 -27.21
C GLY A 517 14.70 -30.53 -26.15
N GLU A 518 15.09 -30.83 -24.91
CA GLU A 518 14.74 -30.16 -23.65
C GLU A 518 15.51 -28.86 -23.33
N GLU A 519 14.86 -28.06 -22.46
CA GLU A 519 15.34 -27.09 -21.43
C GLU A 519 16.39 -26.02 -21.76
N PHE A 520 16.03 -24.74 -21.62
CA PHE A 520 16.85 -23.68 -20.96
C PHE A 520 16.01 -22.45 -20.54
N GLU A 521 16.44 -21.82 -19.44
CA GLU A 521 15.76 -20.83 -18.59
C GLU A 521 15.70 -19.36 -19.12
N GLU A 522 14.67 -18.65 -18.64
CA GLU A 522 14.57 -17.20 -18.29
C GLU A 522 14.77 -16.05 -19.31
N ASP A 523 15.05 -16.26 -20.60
CA ASP A 523 15.03 -15.16 -21.61
C ASP A 523 13.82 -15.22 -22.57
N SER A 524 12.87 -16.12 -22.31
CA SER A 524 11.80 -16.45 -23.27
C SER A 524 10.77 -15.35 -23.50
N SER A 525 10.56 -14.42 -22.56
CA SER A 525 9.39 -13.53 -22.67
C SER A 525 9.50 -12.49 -23.79
N LYS A 526 10.71 -12.10 -24.22
CA LYS A 526 10.91 -11.14 -25.31
C LYS A 526 10.87 -11.79 -26.68
N GLU A 527 11.61 -12.90 -26.85
CA GLU A 527 11.61 -13.64 -28.11
C GLU A 527 10.25 -14.30 -28.41
N GLU A 528 9.55 -14.79 -27.39
CA GLU A 528 8.22 -15.38 -27.54
C GLU A 528 7.17 -14.31 -27.85
N ARG A 529 7.35 -13.07 -27.33
CA ARG A 529 6.55 -11.88 -27.67
C ARG A 529 6.75 -11.44 -29.12
N GLU A 530 8.00 -11.37 -29.59
CA GLU A 530 8.30 -11.06 -31.00
C GLU A 530 7.79 -12.16 -31.95
N ARG A 531 7.94 -13.44 -31.58
CA ARG A 531 7.40 -14.57 -32.35
C ARG A 531 5.87 -14.59 -32.38
N MET A 532 5.22 -14.26 -31.27
CA MET A 532 3.77 -14.13 -31.23
C MET A 532 3.31 -12.95 -32.08
N GLU A 533 3.91 -11.77 -31.93
CA GLU A 533 3.59 -10.57 -32.74
C GLU A 533 3.76 -10.84 -34.25
N GLU A 534 4.83 -11.54 -34.65
CA GLU A 534 5.06 -11.91 -36.05
C GLU A 534 3.99 -12.90 -36.56
N LYS A 535 3.61 -13.90 -35.76
CA LYS A 535 2.51 -14.83 -36.09
C LYS A 535 1.14 -14.14 -36.11
N LEU A 536 0.92 -13.15 -35.23
CA LEU A 536 -0.34 -12.41 -35.07
C LEU A 536 -0.55 -11.39 -36.21
N SER A 537 0.54 -10.79 -36.72
CA SER A 537 0.52 -9.86 -37.84
C SER A 537 0.07 -10.48 -39.17
N LYS A 538 0.14 -11.81 -39.27
CA LYS A 538 -0.23 -12.59 -40.47
C LYS A 538 -1.71 -12.99 -40.51
N MET A 539 -2.50 -12.68 -39.47
CA MET A 539 -3.95 -12.95 -39.45
C MET A 539 -4.77 -11.75 -39.99
N PRO A 540 -5.43 -11.85 -41.15
CA PRO A 540 -6.30 -10.78 -41.64
C PRO A 540 -7.61 -10.72 -40.84
N ASN A 541 -8.02 -9.50 -40.47
CA ASN A 541 -9.31 -9.14 -39.84
C ASN A 541 -9.48 -9.41 -38.34
N VAL A 542 -8.42 -9.27 -37.54
CA VAL A 542 -8.57 -9.19 -36.07
C VAL A 542 -8.16 -7.80 -35.59
N THR A 543 -9.08 -7.09 -34.93
CA THR A 543 -8.76 -5.89 -34.16
C THR A 543 -8.23 -6.31 -32.80
N PHE A 544 -6.97 -5.99 -32.53
CA PHE A 544 -6.31 -6.25 -31.24
C PHE A 544 -6.36 -4.97 -30.41
N ILE A 545 -6.90 -5.06 -29.19
CA ILE A 545 -6.80 -4.00 -28.20
C ILE A 545 -5.84 -4.50 -27.13
N VAL A 546 -4.67 -3.86 -27.04
CA VAL A 546 -3.71 -4.07 -25.96
C VAL A 546 -4.16 -3.19 -24.81
N TYR A 547 -4.44 -3.79 -23.66
CA TYR A 547 -4.66 -3.05 -22.42
C TYR A 547 -3.95 -3.77 -21.27
N ASN A 548 -3.55 -2.99 -20.27
CA ASN A 548 -2.92 -3.53 -19.07
C ASN A 548 -4.04 -4.03 -18.16
N GLU A 549 -4.05 -5.34 -17.89
CA GLU A 549 -4.94 -5.95 -16.92
C GLU A 549 -4.15 -6.18 -15.63
N SER A 550 -4.65 -5.67 -14.50
CA SER A 550 -4.04 -5.94 -13.20
C SER A 550 -4.65 -7.20 -12.62
N THR A 551 -3.83 -8.22 -12.39
CA THR A 551 -4.25 -9.46 -11.72
C THR A 551 -3.71 -9.50 -10.28
N PRO A 552 -4.48 -9.98 -9.29
CA PRO A 552 -3.99 -10.10 -7.93
C PRO A 552 -2.90 -11.17 -7.85
N CYS A 553 -1.77 -10.84 -7.22
CA CYS A 553 -0.65 -11.75 -7.00
C CYS A 553 -0.14 -11.65 -5.55
N ASP A 554 0.57 -12.68 -5.11
CA ASP A 554 1.25 -12.68 -3.81
C ASP A 554 2.71 -12.28 -4.05
N GLN A 555 3.19 -11.25 -3.36
CA GLN A 555 4.58 -10.80 -3.42
C GLN A 555 5.30 -11.08 -2.09
N LYS A 556 6.62 -11.24 -2.18
CA LYS A 556 7.53 -11.38 -1.05
C LYS A 556 8.68 -10.41 -1.17
N ALA A 557 8.94 -9.65 -0.13
CA ALA A 557 10.13 -8.82 -0.01
C ALA A 557 11.02 -9.33 1.13
N PHE A 558 12.32 -9.16 0.99
CA PHE A 558 13.28 -9.40 2.06
C PHE A 558 13.83 -8.07 2.54
N LEU A 559 13.36 -7.64 3.71
CA LEU A 559 13.77 -6.39 4.33
C LEU A 559 14.82 -6.66 5.41
N TYR A 560 15.62 -5.65 5.75
CA TYR A 560 16.71 -5.79 6.71
C TYR A 560 16.54 -4.81 7.86
N MET A 561 16.96 -5.25 9.04
CA MET A 561 16.88 -4.47 10.27
C MET A 561 18.14 -4.67 11.11
N LEU A 562 18.80 -3.57 11.44
CA LEU A 562 19.97 -3.52 12.29
C LEU A 562 19.60 -3.91 13.73
N GLN A 563 20.40 -4.80 14.32
CA GLN A 563 20.28 -5.17 15.74
C GLN A 563 21.22 -4.29 16.57
N GLN A 564 20.88 -3.00 16.75
CA GLN A 564 21.75 -2.01 17.43
C GLN A 564 22.19 -2.48 18.83
N ASN A 565 21.32 -3.15 19.59
CA ASN A 565 21.60 -3.65 20.94
C ASN A 565 22.72 -4.71 21.01
N LEU A 566 23.03 -5.37 19.89
CA LEU A 566 24.09 -6.39 19.81
C LEU A 566 25.44 -5.80 19.43
N LEU A 567 25.48 -4.54 18.97
CA LEU A 567 26.72 -3.89 18.58
C LEU A 567 27.42 -3.31 19.82
N PRO A 568 28.76 -3.43 19.91
CA PRO A 568 29.52 -2.78 20.97
C PRO A 568 29.38 -1.27 20.84
N ARG A 569 28.87 -0.61 21.89
CA ARG A 569 28.70 0.86 21.94
C ARG A 569 30.04 1.59 21.80
N ASP A 570 31.07 1.07 22.46
CA ASP A 570 32.43 1.56 22.40
C ASP A 570 33.33 0.50 21.76
N GLY A 571 33.42 0.51 20.43
CA GLY A 571 34.28 -0.44 19.74
C GLY A 571 34.12 -0.40 18.23
N VAL A 572 35.03 -1.11 17.58
CA VAL A 572 34.94 -1.43 16.15
C VAL A 572 34.74 -2.93 16.06
N TYR A 573 33.63 -3.35 15.47
CA TYR A 573 33.45 -4.74 15.09
C TYR A 573 34.33 -5.03 13.88
N LYS A 574 35.19 -6.05 13.98
CA LYS A 574 36.10 -6.43 12.90
C LYS A 574 35.79 -7.85 12.44
N LYS A 575 35.58 -8.01 11.15
CA LYS A 575 35.44 -9.32 10.52
C LYS A 575 36.61 -9.55 9.56
N ASN A 576 37.33 -10.63 9.78
CA ASN A 576 38.38 -11.08 8.86
C ASN A 576 37.74 -11.65 7.58
N ALA A 577 38.54 -11.71 6.52
CA ALA A 577 38.15 -12.32 5.25
C ALA A 577 37.55 -13.72 5.49
N SER A 578 36.42 -13.98 4.83
CA SER A 578 35.80 -15.30 4.77
C SER A 578 35.87 -15.83 3.34
N HIS A 579 35.48 -17.09 3.11
CA HIS A 579 35.55 -17.73 1.79
C HIS A 579 34.81 -16.95 0.68
N CYS A 580 33.92 -16.01 1.02
CA CYS A 580 33.08 -15.32 0.05
C CYS A 580 32.87 -13.83 0.33
N SER A 581 33.42 -13.28 1.42
CA SER A 581 33.22 -11.88 1.85
C SER A 581 34.54 -11.23 2.26
N ARG A 582 34.72 -9.98 1.82
CA ARG A 582 35.85 -9.11 2.15
C ARG A 582 35.91 -8.85 3.65
N PRO A 583 37.11 -8.62 4.23
CA PRO A 583 37.19 -8.13 5.59
C PRO A 583 36.53 -6.75 5.68
N PHE A 584 35.79 -6.52 6.76
CA PHE A 584 35.12 -5.26 6.99
C PHE A 584 35.16 -4.87 8.46
N HIS A 585 35.18 -3.56 8.69
CA HIS A 585 35.10 -2.93 9.99
C HIS A 585 33.76 -2.20 10.10
N LEU A 586 33.10 -2.34 11.24
CA LEU A 586 31.80 -1.73 11.49
C LEU A 586 31.83 -0.98 12.81
N ARG A 587 31.31 0.25 12.80
CA ARG A 587 31.18 1.10 13.98
C ARG A 587 29.85 1.83 13.98
N HIS A 588 29.12 1.73 15.09
CA HIS A 588 27.92 2.53 15.33
C HIS A 588 28.30 4.00 15.50
N ILE A 589 27.55 4.92 14.87
CA ILE A 589 27.72 6.35 15.07
C ILE A 589 26.87 6.76 16.29
N PRO A 590 27.49 7.21 17.41
CA PRO A 590 26.75 7.51 18.64
C PRO A 590 25.62 8.52 18.42
N TYR A 591 24.52 8.35 19.18
CA TYR A 591 23.34 9.20 19.12
C TYR A 591 22.69 9.27 17.73
N SER A 592 22.79 8.21 16.93
CA SER A 592 22.15 8.14 15.62
C SER A 592 21.74 6.73 15.23
N ASN A 593 20.85 6.61 14.26
CA ASN A 593 20.51 5.36 13.59
C ASN A 593 21.61 4.82 12.64
N LEU A 594 22.68 5.59 12.42
CA LEU A 594 23.66 5.34 11.36
C LEU A 594 24.81 4.42 11.82
N VAL A 595 25.32 3.65 10.87
CA VAL A 595 26.47 2.77 11.06
C VAL A 595 27.51 3.05 9.97
N LEU A 596 28.75 3.23 10.40
CA LEU A 596 29.92 3.31 9.51
C LEU A 596 30.41 1.89 9.20
N VAL A 597 30.51 1.57 7.91
CA VAL A 597 31.06 0.33 7.38
C VAL A 597 32.26 0.67 6.52
N VAL A 598 33.40 0.04 6.80
CA VAL A 598 34.64 0.18 6.04
C VAL A 598 35.00 -1.19 5.48
N VAL A 599 35.14 -1.28 4.16
CA VAL A 599 35.40 -2.54 3.43
C VAL A 599 36.77 -2.45 2.77
N GLU A 600 37.54 -3.54 2.84
CA GLU A 600 38.83 -3.64 2.15
C GLU A 600 38.63 -4.16 0.72
N THR A 601 38.92 -3.33 -0.28
CA THR A 601 38.59 -3.59 -1.69
C THR A 601 39.57 -4.56 -2.35
N LEU A 602 40.80 -4.66 -1.84
CA LEU A 602 41.89 -5.46 -2.40
C LEU A 602 41.63 -6.98 -2.32
N TYR A 603 40.71 -7.42 -1.47
CA TYR A 603 40.38 -8.83 -1.31
C TYR A 603 39.37 -9.28 -2.39
N PRO A 604 39.55 -10.48 -2.97
CA PRO A 604 38.59 -11.06 -3.90
C PRO A 604 37.26 -11.33 -3.19
N THR A 605 36.16 -11.05 -3.88
CA THR A 605 34.80 -11.24 -3.37
C THR A 605 33.96 -12.07 -4.35
N CYS A 606 33.00 -12.82 -3.83
CA CYS A 606 32.01 -13.46 -4.67
C CYS A 606 31.01 -12.44 -5.20
N TYR A 607 30.53 -12.61 -6.43
CA TYR A 607 29.34 -11.89 -6.87
C TYR A 607 28.11 -12.42 -6.11
N ARG A 608 27.55 -11.59 -5.23
CA ARG A 608 26.30 -11.82 -4.51
C ARG A 608 25.49 -10.54 -4.57
N ARG A 609 24.25 -10.64 -5.03
CA ARG A 609 23.31 -9.50 -5.07
C ARG A 609 22.13 -9.81 -4.18
N LEU A 610 21.93 -9.00 -3.13
CA LEU A 610 20.77 -9.07 -2.26
C LEU A 610 19.87 -7.89 -2.60
N SER A 611 18.69 -8.14 -3.17
CA SER A 611 17.72 -7.10 -3.44
C SER A 611 16.61 -7.07 -2.38
N VAL A 612 16.05 -5.88 -2.22
CA VAL A 612 14.89 -5.57 -1.36
C VAL A 612 13.61 -5.48 -2.20
N ALA A 613 13.74 -5.49 -3.53
CA ALA A 613 12.60 -5.42 -4.43
C ALA A 613 11.62 -6.59 -4.18
N PRO A 614 10.30 -6.34 -4.19
CA PRO A 614 9.32 -7.40 -4.05
C PRO A 614 9.42 -8.37 -5.22
N MET A 615 9.44 -9.65 -4.90
CA MET A 615 9.47 -10.75 -5.85
C MET A 615 8.13 -11.47 -5.81
N GLU A 616 7.65 -11.89 -6.96
CA GLU A 616 6.43 -12.67 -6.99
C GLU A 616 6.64 -14.07 -6.40
N VAL A 617 5.64 -14.54 -5.65
CA VAL A 617 5.59 -15.89 -5.11
C VAL A 617 4.89 -16.80 -6.11
N TYR A 618 5.67 -17.61 -6.81
CA TYR A 618 5.15 -18.67 -7.67
C TYR A 618 4.79 -19.89 -6.82
N TYR A 619 3.51 -20.25 -6.82
CA TYR A 619 3.05 -21.51 -6.25
C TYR A 619 3.11 -22.58 -7.35
N ASN A 620 3.74 -23.73 -7.07
CA ASN A 620 3.91 -24.85 -8.01
C ASN A 620 2.60 -25.52 -8.48
N TYR A 621 1.44 -24.97 -8.12
CA TYR A 621 0.13 -25.48 -8.48
C TYR A 621 -0.53 -24.54 -9.49
N SER A 622 -1.31 -25.15 -10.41
CA SER A 622 -2.13 -24.58 -11.49
C SER A 622 -2.61 -23.13 -11.34
N LYS A 623 -2.98 -22.48 -12.46
CA LYS A 623 -3.60 -21.14 -12.63
C LYS A 623 -4.64 -20.68 -11.57
N TYR A 624 -5.16 -21.56 -10.73
CA TYR A 624 -6.14 -21.30 -9.68
C TYR A 624 -5.50 -21.15 -8.29
N PRO A 625 -6.06 -20.33 -7.38
CA PRO A 625 -5.48 -20.00 -6.07
C PRO A 625 -5.66 -21.14 -5.05
N CYS A 626 -5.14 -22.34 -5.34
CA CYS A 626 -5.21 -23.51 -4.47
C CYS A 626 -4.55 -23.28 -3.11
N GLN A 627 -3.57 -22.37 -3.01
CA GLN A 627 -2.94 -21.97 -1.76
C GLN A 627 -3.92 -21.36 -0.75
N LYS A 628 -5.06 -20.80 -1.20
CA LYS A 628 -6.10 -20.28 -0.32
C LYS A 628 -6.98 -21.38 0.29
N VAL A 629 -6.88 -22.63 -0.16
CA VAL A 629 -7.68 -23.74 0.40
C VAL A 629 -7.35 -23.99 1.86
N GLN A 630 -6.09 -23.82 2.27
CA GLN A 630 -5.67 -23.96 3.67
C GLN A 630 -6.35 -22.94 4.60
N LEU A 631 -6.72 -21.76 4.07
CA LEU A 631 -7.48 -20.76 4.83
C LEU A 631 -8.92 -21.20 5.15
N ASN A 632 -9.41 -22.26 4.51
CA ASN A 632 -10.72 -22.84 4.84
C ASN A 632 -10.71 -23.67 6.13
N GLU A 633 -9.53 -24.09 6.60
CA GLU A 633 -9.39 -24.81 7.87
C GLU A 633 -9.44 -23.86 9.08
N LEU A 634 -9.26 -22.55 8.86
CA LEU A 634 -9.35 -21.55 9.91
C LEU A 634 -10.75 -21.50 10.53
N PRO A 635 -10.87 -21.24 11.85
CA PRO A 635 -12.16 -21.24 12.53
C PRO A 635 -13.07 -20.16 11.96
N ARG A 636 -14.33 -20.51 11.69
CA ARG A 636 -15.37 -19.64 11.15
C ARG A 636 -16.66 -19.82 11.93
N ARG A 637 -17.35 -18.73 12.22
CA ARG A 637 -18.65 -18.78 12.89
C ARG A 637 -19.76 -18.74 11.85
N LYS A 638 -20.61 -19.78 11.84
CA LYS A 638 -21.78 -19.84 10.96
C LYS A 638 -22.79 -18.74 11.29
N ARG A 639 -23.60 -18.35 10.30
CA ARG A 639 -24.73 -17.42 10.48
C ARG A 639 -25.75 -18.03 11.45
N MET A 640 -26.48 -17.18 12.18
CA MET A 640 -27.45 -17.61 13.20
C MET A 640 -28.65 -18.41 12.63
N GLY A 641 -28.90 -18.36 11.31
CA GLY A 641 -29.94 -19.15 10.66
C GLY A 641 -29.66 -19.37 9.17
N CYS A 642 -30.15 -20.49 8.63
CA CYS A 642 -30.21 -20.79 7.20
C CYS A 642 -31.67 -21.09 6.88
N PHE A 643 -32.26 -20.25 6.03
CA PHE A 643 -33.65 -20.40 5.59
C PHE A 643 -33.59 -20.80 4.11
N SER A 644 -33.48 -22.10 3.87
CA SER A 644 -33.40 -22.66 2.50
C SER A 644 -34.76 -22.81 1.86
N ASP A 645 -35.81 -22.98 2.68
CA ASP A 645 -37.15 -23.31 2.22
C ASP A 645 -38.18 -22.52 3.02
N HIS A 646 -39.24 -22.06 2.35
CA HIS A 646 -40.38 -21.43 2.98
C HIS A 646 -41.63 -22.31 2.78
N PRO A 647 -42.48 -22.55 3.80
CA PRO A 647 -43.66 -23.42 3.66
C PRO A 647 -44.62 -23.05 2.53
N GLN A 648 -44.64 -21.77 2.12
CA GLN A 648 -45.47 -21.26 1.02
C GLN A 648 -44.77 -21.33 -0.36
N GLU A 649 -43.51 -21.77 -0.47
CA GLU A 649 -42.86 -22.00 -1.76
C GLU A 649 -43.59 -23.08 -2.58
N VAL A 650 -44.28 -24.01 -1.93
CA VAL A 650 -45.12 -25.03 -2.57
C VAL A 650 -46.25 -24.42 -3.39
N ASP A 651 -46.70 -23.20 -3.04
CA ASP A 651 -47.77 -22.49 -3.74
C ASP A 651 -47.26 -21.70 -4.98
N ILE A 652 -45.94 -21.56 -5.15
CA ILE A 652 -45.33 -20.85 -6.27
C ILE A 652 -45.33 -21.76 -7.52
N LYS A 653 -46.33 -21.59 -8.38
CA LYS A 653 -46.43 -22.25 -9.69
C LYS A 653 -45.65 -21.53 -10.79
N MET A 654 -44.43 -21.08 -10.51
CA MET A 654 -43.52 -20.54 -11.53
C MET A 654 -42.39 -21.53 -11.79
N CYS A 655 -42.67 -22.58 -12.56
CA CYS A 655 -41.63 -23.26 -13.33
C CYS A 655 -41.49 -22.50 -14.65
N GLY A 656 -40.27 -22.14 -15.07
CA GLY A 656 -40.08 -21.56 -16.39
C GLY A 656 -40.65 -22.51 -17.45
N ASP A 657 -41.64 -22.07 -18.22
CA ASP A 657 -42.16 -22.81 -19.36
C ASP A 657 -41.05 -22.90 -20.41
N GLY A 658 -40.24 -23.95 -20.35
CA GLY A 658 -39.39 -24.33 -21.46
C GLY A 658 -40.30 -24.57 -22.66
N ASN A 659 -40.10 -23.80 -23.75
CA ASN A 659 -40.89 -23.94 -24.97
C ASN A 659 -40.87 -25.39 -25.48
N VAL A 660 -41.94 -26.13 -25.21
CA VAL A 660 -42.20 -27.40 -25.87
C VAL A 660 -42.63 -27.03 -27.28
N ALA A 661 -41.76 -27.27 -28.27
CA ALA A 661 -42.07 -27.03 -29.67
C ALA A 661 -43.24 -27.92 -30.10
N PHE A 662 -44.46 -27.41 -30.02
CA PHE A 662 -45.63 -28.06 -30.60
C PHE A 662 -45.52 -27.97 -32.13
N LEU A 663 -45.27 -29.11 -32.79
CA LEU A 663 -45.43 -29.22 -34.24
C LEU A 663 -46.88 -28.86 -34.60
N SER A 664 -47.07 -27.69 -35.20
CA SER A 664 -48.37 -27.24 -35.69
C SER A 664 -48.84 -28.18 -36.80
N LEU A 665 -49.84 -29.02 -36.50
CA LEU A 665 -50.56 -29.83 -37.47
C LEU A 665 -51.14 -28.98 -38.62
N ALA A 666 -51.43 -27.70 -38.37
CA ALA A 666 -51.86 -26.76 -39.40
C ALA A 666 -50.73 -26.43 -40.39
N ALA A 667 -49.47 -26.35 -39.95
CA ALA A 667 -48.33 -26.14 -40.83
C ALA A 667 -48.03 -27.36 -41.71
N LEU A 668 -48.22 -28.57 -41.18
CA LEU A 668 -48.16 -29.81 -41.96
C LEU A 668 -49.31 -29.93 -42.97
N PHE A 669 -50.52 -29.52 -42.60
CA PHE A 669 -51.64 -29.47 -43.54
C PHE A 669 -51.41 -28.45 -44.65
N LEU A 670 -50.92 -27.25 -44.32
CA LEU A 670 -50.57 -26.21 -45.29
C LEU A 670 -49.43 -26.66 -46.22
N SER A 671 -48.40 -27.33 -45.72
CA SER A 671 -47.33 -27.85 -46.58
C SER A 671 -47.84 -28.97 -47.50
N SER A 672 -48.74 -29.84 -47.02
CA SER A 672 -49.37 -30.85 -47.88
C SER A 672 -50.26 -30.21 -48.96
N LEU A 673 -51.01 -29.14 -48.62
CA LEU A 673 -51.85 -28.43 -49.56
C LEU A 673 -51.01 -27.76 -50.66
N VAL A 674 -49.89 -27.15 -50.28
CA VAL A 674 -48.92 -26.53 -51.20
C VAL A 674 -48.25 -27.58 -52.09
N LEU A 675 -47.91 -28.76 -51.56
CA LEU A 675 -47.39 -29.85 -52.41
C LEU A 675 -48.44 -30.35 -53.41
N THR A 676 -49.71 -30.46 -53.01
CA THR A 676 -50.78 -30.87 -53.93
C THR A 676 -51.11 -29.82 -54.99
N THR A 677 -51.04 -28.52 -54.67
CA THR A 677 -51.26 -27.46 -55.66
C THR A 677 -50.10 -27.35 -56.65
N VAL A 678 -48.87 -27.64 -56.23
CA VAL A 678 -47.70 -27.71 -57.13
C VAL A 678 -47.76 -28.92 -58.07
N GLN A 679 -48.34 -30.05 -57.65
CA GLN A 679 -48.58 -31.19 -58.55
C GLN A 679 -49.71 -30.97 -59.58
N VAL A 680 -50.69 -30.11 -59.29
CA VAL A 680 -51.80 -29.81 -60.22
C VAL A 680 -51.45 -28.68 -61.22
N LEU A 681 -50.45 -27.85 -60.92
CA LEU A 681 -49.90 -26.84 -61.84
C LEU A 681 -48.73 -27.36 -62.69
N GLY A 682 -48.37 -28.64 -62.55
CA GLY A 682 -47.31 -29.33 -63.29
C GLY A 682 -47.80 -30.43 -64.24
N HIS A 683 -49.06 -30.37 -64.68
CA HIS A 683 -49.63 -31.24 -65.72
C HIS A 683 -50.24 -30.44 -66.88
#